data_AF-A0A9W7ST76-F1
#
_entry.id   AF-A0A9W7ST76-F1
#
_cell.length_a   1.000
_cell.length_b   1.000
_cell.length_c   1.000
_cell.angle_alpha   90.00
_cell.angle_beta   90.00
_cell.angle_gamma   90.00
#
_symmetry.space_group_name_H-M   'P 1'
#
loop_
_entity.id
_entity.type
_entity.pdbx_description
1 polymer ?
#
loop_
_entity_poly.entity_id
_entity_poly.type
_entity_poly.pdbx_seq_one_letter_code
_entity_poly.pdbx_strand_id
1 'polypeptide(L)'
;MPQEHKKRGRRMKRKHGDGEDDPVVGDAGTSKRKKSADGEQDVKNADVGPIEGEAEDMDGAYPPVERAFFGMLDEEEQEYFKRADDVLEANAFGDSEERDLFLANVYREAEGKELKIAQSQSCSRLMEKLIQLSNAKQLKQLFQAFSGNFIHLFSHRFASHCCEALFLQAAPLVSQELLTPASNGTASIDEIYVSLENLFLHTLAELEGSVGYLMTDQYASHVLRVLLLVLSGEPLDQSTQKHILQSKRKEAITVEGNDSQGLEKSRAVPKSFMGVLEKLIADSVAGLDTEKLRALATHPNGSPTLQLLLKIELTHFGKQRAKDQTSILRTLLPDDPITSDSGSAAFISGLVYDTVGSHLVEQIVTYAPGKTFKNLMKEFFKERLASFARNEIAAYVVCRILERLSKDDLYEAHEILIPVAPSLLERNRTVVLRTLIERCVIRDVDTQVIAATIDNALQDADGFDVKKLLKLEQPQNEQNGHAPHDGLENSATDAITKPQDRSFGSAQVHFNKLAQAMLLVPGPLSSLILDSLVKLDPQILLKMAEHPIICRTIQAALTTKNASIITRRKLIQHYYGHIGELALDKNGSHVVDCIWEGTHGLAFIRERIAEELAENEPQLRESSCGRAVWKNWKMDLYKRRRQDWVKQSRVKASNDGFQSFSEIDKGKKLNGQAAKEPAKGGSAVTNGVKKTPLELARERHAKRKAEKASKEQKSVSKPSVGKRPKSDAAAAPGASATAAANGQQKPLRRAEETDDLLCAVKDSIVQFIRSADEDALTKSSGHGLQQPGQGPRANILEHHPPKKLQKLLDLTLPDQPQGKDGLLQVIEKVHQYSVNTWDQGFLDKLYASITPVGLAADLLLSSLNTNVHVYQVSPVLTVIEKQTAKALATLFGLQGSCAGGVSQPGGSAANQSSMVIARNNLFPETKGEGYGSKKFVLFTSAHGHYSVEKAAQMFGFGSKAVRSVPVDGQGRMKPQELDRMVEESKQAGETPFYINATAGTTVLGSYDPLDEISAVAKKHGLWLHVDGSWGGPAIFSEKQRHNLKGSELADSITLCPHKMMNIPLTCTFLLAKDLREFHKGMTLPAGYLFHGNNDESAVDTETVDAHPNQEAGVKEVWDLADLTPQCGRRGDALKLALSWIYYGTSGLAAYIDNAFETAAYFASAVSSNAKFSLVSEDPPPCLQVAFYFGKEAEGGASGWRERNSKRTAEITKALIPRGFMIDYAPGEEGSFFRVVVNGQTTRGTVDGLLKAIEEVGDGLKL
;
A
#
# COMPACT_ATOMS: atom_id res chain seq x y z
N MET A 1 -46.33 43.65 11.63
CA MET A 1 -45.49 44.85 11.87
C MET A 1 -46.16 45.67 12.98
N PRO A 2 -45.42 46.41 13.84
CA PRO A 2 -43.98 46.71 13.78
C PRO A 2 -43.09 45.68 14.53
N GLN A 3 -41.84 46.05 14.81
CA GLN A 3 -40.77 45.30 15.49
C GLN A 3 -40.30 46.03 16.77
N GLU A 4 -39.59 45.34 17.68
CA GLU A 4 -38.39 45.76 18.47
C GLU A 4 -38.07 44.67 19.53
N HIS A 5 -36.91 44.56 20.21
CA HIS A 5 -35.49 44.55 19.78
C HIS A 5 -34.56 44.12 20.98
N LYS A 6 -33.34 43.60 20.72
CA LYS A 6 -32.10 43.58 21.57
C LYS A 6 -31.86 42.56 22.74
N LYS A 7 -30.95 41.60 22.45
CA LYS A 7 -29.60 41.30 23.07
C LYS A 7 -29.36 40.84 24.55
N ARG A 8 -28.78 39.64 24.66
CA ARG A 8 -27.65 39.10 25.51
C ARG A 8 -26.93 39.99 26.58
N GLY A 9 -26.56 39.40 27.75
CA GLY A 9 -25.54 39.95 28.70
C GLY A 9 -25.02 39.00 29.83
N ARG A 10 -23.71 39.01 30.15
CA ARG A 10 -22.89 38.02 30.93
C ARG A 10 -22.96 38.00 32.49
N ARG A 11 -23.00 36.79 33.08
CA ARG A 11 -22.07 36.13 34.08
C ARG A 11 -21.08 36.96 34.95
N MET A 12 -21.10 36.86 36.32
CA MET A 12 -19.94 36.44 37.18
C MET A 12 -20.11 36.40 38.74
N LYS A 13 -19.38 35.44 39.38
CA LYS A 13 -18.66 35.41 40.70
C LYS A 13 -19.31 35.66 42.09
N ARG A 14 -18.89 34.81 43.05
CA ARG A 14 -18.34 35.15 44.41
C ARG A 14 -17.29 34.08 44.83
N LYS A 15 -16.45 34.33 45.86
CA LYS A 15 -15.19 33.56 46.16
C LYS A 15 -14.72 33.75 47.63
N HIS A 16 -14.19 32.69 48.28
CA HIS A 16 -13.47 32.64 49.60
C HIS A 16 -14.21 33.18 50.85
N GLY A 17 -13.84 32.85 52.09
CA GLY A 17 -12.70 32.06 52.60
C GLY A 17 -12.54 32.20 54.13
N ASP A 18 -11.47 31.79 54.83
CA ASP A 18 -10.35 30.81 54.68
C ASP A 18 -9.66 30.72 56.10
N GLY A 19 -8.81 29.72 56.45
CA GLY A 19 -8.11 29.67 57.77
C GLY A 19 -7.24 28.41 58.06
N GLU A 20 -6.24 28.52 58.95
CA GLU A 20 -5.10 27.56 59.15
C GLU A 20 -5.02 26.98 60.59
N ASP A 21 -4.41 25.78 60.76
CA ASP A 21 -3.39 25.42 61.79
C ASP A 21 -3.03 23.90 61.80
N ASP A 22 -1.83 23.56 62.29
CA ASP A 22 -1.19 22.21 62.51
C ASP A 22 -0.69 22.20 64.01
N PRO A 23 -0.24 21.12 64.73
CA PRO A 23 0.57 19.98 64.24
C PRO A 23 0.58 18.59 65.00
N VAL A 24 1.37 17.63 64.47
CA VAL A 24 2.33 16.73 65.20
C VAL A 24 1.91 15.41 65.95
N VAL A 25 2.55 14.30 65.50
CA VAL A 25 3.05 13.07 66.20
C VAL A 25 2.15 11.88 66.66
N GLY A 26 2.44 10.70 66.06
CA GLY A 26 2.72 9.38 66.71
C GLY A 26 1.56 8.50 67.22
N ASP A 27 1.73 7.20 67.50
CA ASP A 27 2.70 6.15 67.05
C ASP A 27 2.13 4.74 67.43
N ALA A 28 2.54 3.67 66.72
CA ALA A 28 2.43 2.22 67.02
C ALA A 28 1.05 1.60 67.46
N GLY A 29 0.71 0.33 67.17
CA GLY A 29 1.36 -0.66 66.31
C GLY A 29 0.90 -2.11 66.57
N THR A 30 1.37 -3.01 65.68
CA THR A 30 1.58 -4.48 65.82
C THR A 30 0.51 -5.46 65.31
N SER A 31 0.80 -6.72 64.93
CA SER A 31 1.96 -7.41 64.27
C SER A 31 1.76 -8.94 64.38
N LYS A 32 2.04 -9.74 63.30
CA LYS A 32 2.46 -11.18 63.25
C LYS A 32 1.89 -11.91 62.00
N ARG A 33 2.57 -12.89 61.35
CA ARG A 33 4.01 -13.28 61.33
C ARG A 33 4.31 -14.17 60.10
N LYS A 34 5.58 -14.22 59.65
CA LYS A 34 6.10 -15.09 58.55
C LYS A 34 6.19 -16.59 58.92
N LYS A 35 6.39 -17.45 57.91
CA LYS A 35 7.28 -18.64 57.97
C LYS A 35 7.96 -18.93 56.60
N SER A 36 9.13 -19.57 56.62
CA SER A 36 10.00 -19.90 55.46
C SER A 36 11.15 -20.84 55.89
N ALA A 37 11.95 -21.47 55.01
CA ALA A 37 11.78 -21.72 53.56
C ALA A 37 11.66 -23.25 53.29
N ASP A 38 12.51 -24.05 52.61
CA ASP A 38 13.83 -23.96 51.93
C ASP A 38 13.91 -25.18 50.94
N GLY A 39 14.67 -25.25 49.83
CA GLY A 39 15.48 -24.24 49.12
C GLY A 39 16.68 -24.82 48.31
N GLU A 40 16.50 -25.30 47.06
CA GLU A 40 17.61 -25.74 46.16
C GLU A 40 17.41 -25.29 44.69
N GLN A 41 18.46 -25.33 43.85
CA GLN A 41 18.63 -24.48 42.65
C GLN A 41 18.67 -25.23 41.31
N ASP A 42 18.21 -24.58 40.22
CA ASP A 42 18.94 -24.60 38.94
C ASP A 42 18.56 -23.41 38.01
N VAL A 43 19.36 -23.20 36.95
CA VAL A 43 19.46 -21.92 36.19
C VAL A 43 18.24 -21.59 35.30
N LYS A 44 17.84 -20.32 35.28
CA LYS A 44 16.95 -19.73 34.26
C LYS A 44 17.59 -18.53 33.58
N ASN A 45 17.49 -18.47 32.24
CA ASN A 45 17.77 -17.26 31.46
C ASN A 45 16.66 -16.21 31.68
N ALA A 46 16.99 -14.92 31.52
CA ALA A 46 16.06 -13.83 31.75
C ALA A 46 15.15 -13.58 30.53
N ASP A 47 13.83 -13.59 30.76
CA ASP A 47 12.84 -13.04 29.84
C ASP A 47 12.89 -11.50 29.88
N VAL A 48 12.85 -10.86 28.71
CA VAL A 48 12.66 -9.40 28.56
C VAL A 48 11.49 -9.19 27.61
N GLY A 49 10.32 -8.90 28.17
CA GLY A 49 9.10 -8.63 27.40
C GLY A 49 9.12 -7.26 26.70
N PRO A 50 8.27 -7.06 25.67
CA PRO A 50 8.16 -5.79 24.96
C PRO A 50 7.48 -4.72 25.83
N ILE A 51 7.82 -3.46 25.58
CA ILE A 51 7.24 -2.29 26.27
C ILE A 51 5.98 -1.84 25.53
N GLU A 52 4.90 -2.62 25.64
CA GLU A 52 3.61 -2.33 25.03
C GLU A 52 2.57 -1.99 26.12
N GLY A 53 2.21 -0.71 26.26
CA GLY A 53 1.21 -0.28 27.23
C GLY A 53 0.83 1.21 27.25
N GLU A 54 1.75 2.12 26.92
CA GLU A 54 1.60 3.55 27.26
C GLU A 54 1.30 4.48 26.06
N ALA A 55 1.34 3.97 24.83
CA ALA A 55 1.22 4.79 23.61
C ALA A 55 -0.15 5.49 23.44
N GLU A 56 -1.24 4.98 24.04
CA GLU A 56 -2.57 5.60 23.94
C GLU A 56 -2.74 6.87 24.81
N ASP A 57 -1.91 7.08 25.84
CA ASP A 57 -2.12 8.17 26.82
C ASP A 57 -1.31 9.44 26.49
N MET A 58 -0.33 9.35 25.59
CA MET A 58 0.54 10.48 25.21
C MET A 58 -0.15 11.57 24.40
N ASP A 59 -1.16 11.24 23.59
CA ASP A 59 -2.04 12.25 22.95
C ASP A 59 -2.95 12.96 23.97
N GLY A 60 -3.10 12.43 25.19
CA GLY A 60 -3.76 13.08 26.32
C GLY A 60 -2.83 13.96 27.16
N ALA A 61 -1.50 13.83 27.01
CA ALA A 61 -0.51 14.57 27.80
C ALA A 61 -0.42 16.07 27.40
N TYR A 62 -0.88 16.43 26.21
CA TYR A 62 -0.91 17.81 25.72
C TYR A 62 -2.33 18.21 25.27
N PRO A 63 -2.87 19.36 25.70
CA PRO A 63 -4.22 19.77 25.33
C PRO A 63 -4.30 20.13 23.84
N PRO A 64 -5.32 19.66 23.09
CA PRO A 64 -5.45 19.92 21.67
C PRO A 64 -5.76 21.40 21.40
N VAL A 65 -5.03 22.00 20.46
CA VAL A 65 -5.22 23.39 20.03
C VAL A 65 -6.54 23.54 19.27
N GLU A 66 -7.34 24.54 19.62
CA GLU A 66 -8.60 24.85 18.93
C GLU A 66 -8.32 25.22 17.45
N ARG A 67 -8.98 24.54 16.50
CA ARG A 67 -8.66 24.69 15.07
C ARG A 67 -9.25 25.96 14.50
N ALA A 68 -8.41 26.94 14.20
CA ALA A 68 -8.82 28.12 13.45
C ALA A 68 -9.25 27.78 12.01
N PHE A 69 -10.26 28.50 11.53
CA PHE A 69 -10.84 28.35 10.20
C PHE A 69 -10.84 29.72 9.51
N PHE A 70 -10.09 29.86 8.42
CA PHE A 70 -9.86 31.14 7.74
C PHE A 70 -10.89 31.45 6.64
N GLY A 71 -11.99 30.71 6.60
CA GLY A 71 -13.01 30.80 5.55
C GLY A 71 -12.73 29.90 4.35
N MET A 72 -13.68 29.85 3.43
CA MET A 72 -13.51 29.21 2.13
C MET A 72 -13.16 30.25 1.06
N LEU A 73 -12.55 29.78 -0.03
CA LEU A 73 -12.66 30.46 -1.33
C LEU A 73 -14.12 30.36 -1.80
N ASP A 74 -14.62 31.37 -2.51
CA ASP A 74 -15.89 31.24 -3.25
C ASP A 74 -15.69 30.54 -4.61
N GLU A 75 -16.76 30.35 -5.38
CA GLU A 75 -16.73 29.60 -6.65
C GLU A 75 -15.90 30.31 -7.72
N GLU A 76 -15.87 31.65 -7.76
CA GLU A 76 -15.08 32.43 -8.72
C GLU A 76 -13.59 32.45 -8.32
N GLU A 77 -13.30 32.66 -7.03
CA GLU A 77 -11.95 32.54 -6.46
C GLU A 77 -11.37 31.14 -6.71
N GLN A 78 -12.14 30.08 -6.42
CA GLN A 78 -11.68 28.70 -6.56
C GLN A 78 -11.44 28.31 -8.02
N GLU A 79 -12.28 28.77 -8.96
CA GLU A 79 -12.05 28.52 -10.38
C GLU A 79 -10.82 29.27 -10.91
N TYR A 80 -10.65 30.55 -10.55
CA TYR A 80 -9.47 31.34 -10.95
C TYR A 80 -8.16 30.67 -10.51
N PHE A 81 -8.05 30.32 -9.23
CA PHE A 81 -6.83 29.68 -8.72
C PHE A 81 -6.62 28.27 -9.29
N LYS A 82 -7.68 27.50 -9.56
CA LYS A 82 -7.52 26.21 -10.24
C LYS A 82 -6.97 26.38 -11.66
N ARG A 83 -7.54 27.27 -12.48
CA ARG A 83 -7.04 27.56 -13.83
C ARG A 83 -5.58 28.04 -13.80
N ALA A 84 -5.17 28.78 -12.78
CA ALA A 84 -3.78 29.18 -12.60
C ALA A 84 -2.84 28.00 -12.26
N ASP A 85 -3.32 27.02 -11.50
CA ASP A 85 -2.58 25.79 -11.17
C ASP A 85 -2.36 24.93 -12.42
N ASP A 86 -3.40 24.81 -13.26
CA ASP A 86 -3.38 24.09 -14.55
C ASP A 86 -2.39 24.73 -15.54
N VAL A 87 -2.37 26.07 -15.65
CA VAL A 87 -1.45 26.82 -16.53
C VAL A 87 0.01 26.68 -16.08
N LEU A 88 0.28 26.72 -14.76
CA LEU A 88 1.63 26.49 -14.23
C LEU A 88 2.10 25.04 -14.38
N GLU A 89 1.19 24.06 -14.43
CA GLU A 89 1.53 22.66 -14.67
C GLU A 89 1.84 22.37 -16.15
N ALA A 90 1.15 23.05 -17.07
CA ALA A 90 1.43 22.97 -18.50
C ALA A 90 2.75 23.65 -18.92
N ASN A 91 3.26 24.60 -18.12
CA ASN A 91 4.46 25.41 -18.36
C ASN A 91 4.57 26.03 -19.78
N ALA A 92 3.43 26.30 -20.42
CA ALA A 92 3.34 26.68 -21.83
C ALA A 92 3.60 28.19 -22.11
N PHE A 93 4.56 28.78 -21.39
CA PHE A 93 4.97 30.18 -21.54
C PHE A 93 5.97 30.35 -22.70
N GLY A 94 5.87 31.46 -23.44
CA GLY A 94 6.79 31.77 -24.55
C GLY A 94 8.19 32.17 -24.07
N ASP A 95 8.29 32.84 -22.93
CA ASP A 95 9.54 33.21 -22.26
C ASP A 95 9.35 33.38 -20.73
N SER A 96 10.41 33.78 -20.03
CA SER A 96 10.40 34.01 -18.59
C SER A 96 9.68 35.29 -18.16
N GLU A 97 9.66 36.34 -18.99
CA GLU A 97 9.00 37.62 -18.65
C GLU A 97 7.48 37.47 -18.68
N GLU A 98 6.94 36.70 -19.64
CA GLU A 98 5.52 36.32 -19.68
C GLU A 98 5.11 35.54 -18.42
N ARG A 99 5.94 34.59 -17.98
CA ARG A 99 5.70 33.80 -16.76
C ARG A 99 5.73 34.67 -15.49
N ASP A 100 6.69 35.57 -15.38
CA ASP A 100 6.82 36.46 -14.22
C ASP A 100 5.66 37.47 -14.16
N LEU A 101 5.19 37.96 -15.32
CA LEU A 101 3.98 38.79 -15.41
C LEU A 101 2.71 38.01 -15.06
N PHE A 102 2.60 36.75 -15.47
CA PHE A 102 1.51 35.86 -15.07
C PHE A 102 1.49 35.66 -13.55
N LEU A 103 2.64 35.29 -12.96
CA LEU A 103 2.79 35.14 -11.51
C LEU A 103 2.38 36.42 -10.77
N ALA A 104 2.84 37.59 -11.20
CA ALA A 104 2.47 38.87 -10.58
C ALA A 104 0.95 39.13 -10.53
N ASN A 105 0.20 38.70 -11.56
CA ASN A 105 -1.26 38.78 -11.54
C ASN A 105 -1.90 37.78 -10.56
N VAL A 106 -1.37 36.55 -10.44
CA VAL A 106 -1.85 35.56 -9.46
C VAL A 106 -1.56 36.01 -8.03
N TYR A 107 -0.39 36.61 -7.76
CA TYR A 107 -0.08 37.19 -6.45
C TYR A 107 -1.02 38.31 -6.04
N ARG A 108 -1.38 39.21 -6.97
CA ARG A 108 -2.34 40.29 -6.70
C ARG A 108 -3.74 39.76 -6.39
N GLU A 109 -4.18 38.70 -7.06
CA GLU A 109 -5.49 38.10 -6.78
C GLU A 109 -5.50 37.29 -5.46
N ALA A 110 -4.34 36.76 -5.05
CA ALA A 110 -4.17 36.04 -3.79
C ALA A 110 -4.09 36.93 -2.53
N GLU A 111 -3.95 38.25 -2.69
CA GLU A 111 -3.75 39.21 -1.59
C GLU A 111 -4.93 39.20 -0.60
N GLY A 112 -4.65 38.88 0.66
CA GLY A 112 -5.65 38.71 1.72
C GLY A 112 -6.44 37.39 1.65
N LYS A 113 -6.09 36.48 0.73
CA LYS A 113 -6.73 35.17 0.53
C LYS A 113 -5.78 34.00 0.82
N GLU A 114 -4.51 34.27 1.12
CA GLU A 114 -3.40 33.32 1.18
C GLU A 114 -3.70 32.16 2.14
N LEU A 115 -4.27 32.46 3.31
CA LEU A 115 -4.69 31.47 4.30
C LEU A 115 -5.81 30.55 3.79
N LYS A 116 -6.79 31.09 3.03
CA LYS A 116 -7.84 30.28 2.38
C LYS A 116 -7.23 29.33 1.34
N ILE A 117 -6.32 29.85 0.50
CA ILE A 117 -5.68 29.11 -0.59
C ILE A 117 -4.84 27.96 0.00
N ALA A 118 -4.03 28.23 1.03
CA ALA A 118 -3.25 27.21 1.73
C ALA A 118 -4.10 26.14 2.44
N GLN A 119 -5.29 26.50 2.95
CA GLN A 119 -6.24 25.54 3.53
C GLN A 119 -7.16 24.84 2.49
N SER A 120 -7.15 25.26 1.23
CA SER A 120 -8.02 24.69 0.18
C SER A 120 -7.48 23.38 -0.39
N GLN A 121 -8.33 22.35 -0.44
CA GLN A 121 -8.00 21.04 -1.01
C GLN A 121 -7.63 21.11 -2.51
N SER A 122 -8.15 22.09 -3.25
CA SER A 122 -7.89 22.25 -4.68
C SER A 122 -6.81 23.28 -5.00
N CYS A 123 -6.41 24.12 -4.03
CA CYS A 123 -5.54 25.28 -4.30
C CYS A 123 -4.28 25.32 -3.41
N SER A 124 -4.10 24.42 -2.44
CA SER A 124 -2.85 24.32 -1.69
C SER A 124 -1.67 23.92 -2.59
N ARG A 125 -1.93 23.14 -3.65
CA ARG A 125 -0.93 22.78 -4.69
C ARG A 125 -0.45 24.01 -5.46
N LEU A 126 -1.37 24.90 -5.87
CA LEU A 126 -1.01 26.21 -6.41
C LEU A 126 -0.14 26.99 -5.40
N MET A 127 -0.52 27.05 -4.12
CA MET A 127 0.27 27.76 -3.11
C MET A 127 1.69 27.17 -2.98
N GLU A 128 1.85 25.84 -3.01
CA GLU A 128 3.17 25.20 -3.04
C GLU A 128 3.97 25.55 -4.33
N LYS A 129 3.33 25.59 -5.52
CA LYS A 129 3.97 26.02 -6.78
C LYS A 129 4.37 27.51 -6.76
N LEU A 130 3.49 28.39 -6.28
CA LEU A 130 3.75 29.83 -6.12
C LEU A 130 4.93 30.06 -5.17
N ILE A 131 4.97 29.37 -4.03
CA ILE A 131 6.10 29.39 -3.10
C ILE A 131 7.40 28.92 -3.78
N GLN A 132 7.35 27.86 -4.59
CA GLN A 132 8.53 27.39 -5.33
C GLN A 132 9.03 28.40 -6.38
N LEU A 133 8.14 29.20 -6.97
CA LEU A 133 8.44 30.23 -7.97
C LEU A 133 8.63 31.65 -7.39
N SER A 134 8.51 31.82 -6.07
CA SER A 134 8.57 33.13 -5.41
C SER A 134 9.97 33.75 -5.45
N ASN A 135 10.04 35.06 -5.72
CA ASN A 135 11.22 35.86 -5.38
C ASN A 135 11.28 36.21 -3.88
N ALA A 136 12.40 36.78 -3.44
CA ALA A 136 12.65 37.10 -2.02
C ALA A 136 11.65 38.10 -1.40
N LYS A 137 11.01 38.99 -2.18
CA LYS A 137 9.97 39.90 -1.67
C LYS A 137 8.64 39.16 -1.52
N GLN A 138 8.25 38.35 -2.51
CA GLN A 138 7.06 37.50 -2.46
C GLN A 138 7.10 36.49 -1.31
N LEU A 139 8.24 35.84 -1.06
CA LEU A 139 8.39 34.93 0.09
C LEU A 139 8.16 35.66 1.42
N LYS A 140 8.70 36.87 1.60
CA LYS A 140 8.46 37.67 2.81
C LYS A 140 7.00 38.04 2.99
N GLN A 141 6.31 38.41 1.92
CA GLN A 141 4.87 38.73 1.95
C GLN A 141 4.03 37.50 2.35
N LEU A 142 4.27 36.32 1.75
CA LEU A 142 3.59 35.08 2.15
C LEU A 142 3.89 34.68 3.60
N PHE A 143 5.13 34.84 4.05
CA PHE A 143 5.54 34.56 5.43
C PHE A 143 4.87 35.50 6.43
N GLN A 144 4.71 36.78 6.07
CA GLN A 144 3.93 37.75 6.85
C GLN A 144 2.44 37.41 6.88
N ALA A 145 1.84 37.01 5.74
CA ALA A 145 0.44 36.59 5.67
C ALA A 145 0.13 35.33 6.50
N PHE A 146 1.09 34.42 6.67
CA PHE A 146 0.97 33.23 7.52
C PHE A 146 1.26 33.49 9.02
N SER A 147 1.85 34.64 9.36
CA SER A 147 2.27 34.95 10.73
C SER A 147 1.09 35.17 11.68
N GLY A 148 1.21 34.70 12.93
CA GLY A 148 0.12 34.68 13.90
C GLY A 148 -0.86 33.52 13.71
N ASN A 149 -0.59 32.62 12.75
CA ASN A 149 -1.46 31.49 12.40
C ASN A 149 -0.69 30.18 12.16
N PHE A 150 0.64 30.18 12.22
CA PHE A 150 1.49 29.01 11.98
C PHE A 150 1.10 27.79 12.83
N ILE A 151 0.76 27.97 14.11
CA ILE A 151 0.32 26.85 14.97
C ILE A 151 -0.90 26.11 14.40
N HIS A 152 -1.84 26.83 13.77
CA HIS A 152 -3.01 26.24 13.12
C HIS A 152 -2.70 25.69 11.73
N LEU A 153 -1.81 26.34 10.98
CA LEU A 153 -1.39 25.88 9.64
C LEU A 153 -0.56 24.58 9.73
N PHE A 154 0.32 24.45 10.73
CA PHE A 154 1.13 23.26 10.99
C PHE A 154 0.27 22.02 11.23
N SER A 155 -0.79 22.13 12.04
CA SER A 155 -1.73 21.02 12.30
C SER A 155 -2.80 20.81 11.21
N HIS A 156 -2.71 21.52 10.08
CA HIS A 156 -3.72 21.44 9.01
C HIS A 156 -3.27 20.58 7.82
N ARG A 157 -4.17 19.71 7.34
CA ARG A 157 -3.91 18.63 6.37
C ARG A 157 -3.42 19.05 4.97
N PHE A 158 -3.36 20.34 4.67
CA PHE A 158 -2.90 20.89 3.39
C PHE A 158 -1.86 22.00 3.62
N ALA A 159 -2.27 23.07 4.31
CA ALA A 159 -1.41 24.19 4.67
C ALA A 159 -0.08 23.82 5.35
N SER A 160 0.01 22.68 6.05
CA SER A 160 1.28 22.16 6.57
C SER A 160 2.32 21.93 5.48
N HIS A 161 1.92 21.43 4.31
CA HIS A 161 2.79 21.29 3.14
C HIS A 161 3.18 22.66 2.54
N CYS A 162 2.27 23.64 2.55
CA CYS A 162 2.61 25.02 2.20
C CYS A 162 3.65 25.62 3.17
N CYS A 163 3.56 25.33 4.48
CA CYS A 163 4.57 25.74 5.46
C CYS A 163 5.92 25.01 5.26
N GLU A 164 5.92 23.71 4.95
CA GLU A 164 7.14 23.01 4.54
C GLU A 164 7.81 23.73 3.36
N ALA A 165 7.06 23.96 2.26
CA ALA A 165 7.57 24.61 1.06
C ALA A 165 8.12 26.02 1.36
N LEU A 166 7.39 26.81 2.16
CA LEU A 166 7.78 28.18 2.53
C LEU A 166 9.12 28.18 3.29
N PHE A 167 9.28 27.30 4.27
CA PHE A 167 10.53 27.23 5.05
C PHE A 167 11.69 26.66 4.24
N LEU A 168 11.45 25.70 3.35
CA LEU A 168 12.48 25.14 2.46
C LEU A 168 13.00 26.20 1.49
N GLN A 169 12.13 27.01 0.86
CA GLN A 169 12.55 28.06 -0.08
C GLN A 169 13.05 29.35 0.59
N ALA A 170 12.54 29.72 1.77
CA ALA A 170 13.05 30.89 2.51
C ALA A 170 14.46 30.66 3.11
N ALA A 171 14.80 29.42 3.47
CA ALA A 171 16.02 29.15 4.23
C ALA A 171 17.35 29.39 3.49
N PRO A 172 17.52 29.12 2.17
CA PRO A 172 18.70 29.57 1.41
C PRO A 172 18.85 31.10 1.41
N LEU A 173 17.73 31.84 1.37
CA LEU A 173 17.74 33.29 1.38
C LEU A 173 18.13 33.87 2.75
N VAL A 174 17.83 33.20 3.88
CA VAL A 174 18.38 33.56 5.19
C VAL A 174 19.92 33.52 5.17
N SER A 175 20.51 32.48 4.59
CA SER A 175 21.98 32.40 4.43
C SER A 175 22.52 33.48 3.48
N GLN A 176 21.73 33.91 2.49
CA GLN A 176 22.10 35.02 1.60
C GLN A 176 22.03 36.38 2.31
N GLU A 177 20.98 36.66 3.08
CA GLU A 177 20.87 37.87 3.93
C GLU A 177 22.01 37.95 4.96
N LEU A 178 22.45 36.80 5.49
CA LEU A 178 23.58 36.73 6.43
C LEU A 178 24.94 37.07 5.77
N LEU A 179 25.11 36.69 4.50
CA LEU A 179 26.34 36.97 3.72
C LEU A 179 26.31 38.35 3.04
N THR A 180 25.13 38.87 2.74
CA THR A 180 24.90 40.16 2.07
C THR A 180 23.76 40.88 2.79
N PRO A 181 23.99 41.40 4.00
CA PRO A 181 22.97 42.13 4.76
C PRO A 181 22.54 43.36 3.95
N ALA A 182 21.23 43.53 3.80
CA ALA A 182 20.67 44.60 2.98
C ALA A 182 21.16 45.97 3.46
N SER A 183 21.79 46.73 2.56
CA SER A 183 22.13 48.13 2.82
C SER A 183 20.86 48.95 2.98
N ASN A 184 20.77 49.77 4.03
CA ASN A 184 19.64 50.69 4.29
C ASN A 184 19.60 51.87 3.29
N GLY A 185 19.42 51.56 1.99
CA GLY A 185 19.31 52.52 0.90
C GLY A 185 18.37 51.99 -0.18
N THR A 186 17.51 52.86 -0.68
CA THR A 186 16.46 52.59 -1.71
C THR A 186 15.21 51.82 -1.30
N ALA A 187 14.94 51.65 0.00
CA ALA A 187 13.55 51.50 0.46
C ALA A 187 12.82 52.85 0.32
N SER A 188 11.58 52.85 -0.18
CA SER A 188 10.68 54.00 -0.08
C SER A 188 10.28 54.25 1.37
N ILE A 189 9.95 55.51 1.71
CA ILE A 189 9.76 55.97 3.10
C ILE A 189 8.68 55.19 3.87
N ASP A 190 7.75 54.53 3.16
CA ASP A 190 6.63 53.77 3.74
C ASP A 190 6.82 52.23 3.77
N GLU A 191 7.90 51.64 3.23
CA GLU A 191 8.11 50.18 3.28
C GLU A 191 8.93 49.73 4.51
N ILE A 192 8.26 49.04 5.46
CA ILE A 192 8.92 48.45 6.64
C ILE A 192 9.68 47.18 6.23
N TYR A 193 11.01 47.26 6.18
CA TYR A 193 11.85 46.09 5.91
C TYR A 193 11.91 45.13 7.13
N VAL A 194 11.61 43.85 6.89
CA VAL A 194 11.83 42.76 7.84
C VAL A 194 12.78 41.73 7.22
N SER A 195 13.76 41.24 7.99
CA SER A 195 14.64 40.14 7.58
C SER A 195 13.93 38.78 7.69
N LEU A 196 14.35 37.80 6.89
CA LEU A 196 13.85 36.44 7.02
C LEU A 196 14.25 35.83 8.38
N GLU A 197 15.41 36.22 8.93
CA GLU A 197 15.82 35.88 10.31
C GLU A 197 14.73 36.25 11.33
N ASN A 198 14.27 37.50 11.33
CA ASN A 198 13.25 37.96 12.28
C ASN A 198 11.88 37.29 12.06
N LEU A 199 11.54 36.93 10.82
CA LEU A 199 10.32 36.20 10.50
C LEU A 199 10.35 34.77 11.06
N PHE A 200 11.45 34.03 10.90
CA PHE A 200 11.63 32.71 11.53
C PHE A 200 11.62 32.79 13.07
N LEU A 201 12.24 33.82 13.65
CA LEU A 201 12.20 34.04 15.11
C LEU A 201 10.77 34.35 15.61
N HIS A 202 9.96 35.07 14.83
CA HIS A 202 8.56 35.33 15.17
C HIS A 202 7.70 34.05 15.09
N THR A 203 7.88 33.20 14.07
CA THR A 203 7.24 31.87 14.03
C THR A 203 7.56 31.07 15.28
N LEU A 204 8.82 31.04 15.71
CA LEU A 204 9.22 30.25 16.89
C LEU A 204 8.61 30.76 18.19
N ALA A 205 8.43 32.07 18.34
CA ALA A 205 7.70 32.65 19.47
C ALA A 205 6.20 32.28 19.47
N GLU A 206 5.61 32.06 18.30
CA GLU A 206 4.21 31.61 18.16
C GLU A 206 4.00 30.15 18.60
N LEU A 207 5.03 29.30 18.50
CA LEU A 207 4.99 27.88 18.86
C LEU A 207 5.31 27.61 20.34
N GLU A 208 5.65 28.65 21.12
CA GLU A 208 6.08 28.52 22.51
C GLU A 208 5.01 27.85 23.39
N GLY A 209 5.44 26.93 24.26
CA GLY A 209 4.54 26.10 25.08
C GLY A 209 3.75 25.02 24.32
N SER A 210 3.77 25.01 22.99
CA SER A 210 2.99 24.07 22.16
C SER A 210 3.82 22.95 21.53
N VAL A 211 5.16 23.04 21.64
CA VAL A 211 6.13 22.18 20.94
C VAL A 211 5.87 20.67 21.12
N GLY A 212 5.56 20.23 22.34
CA GLY A 212 5.31 18.81 22.63
C GLY A 212 4.09 18.22 21.89
N TYR A 213 2.99 18.97 21.78
CA TYR A 213 1.84 18.61 20.94
C TYR A 213 2.22 18.54 19.45
N LEU A 214 3.01 19.52 18.98
CA LEU A 214 3.46 19.56 17.59
C LEU A 214 4.41 18.39 17.24
N MET A 215 5.00 17.71 18.22
CA MET A 215 5.77 16.47 18.00
C MET A 215 4.88 15.24 17.76
N THR A 216 3.71 15.11 18.41
CA THR A 216 2.82 13.94 18.21
C THR A 216 1.81 14.13 17.08
N ASP A 217 1.43 15.37 16.74
CA ASP A 217 0.47 15.62 15.65
C ASP A 217 0.99 15.14 14.27
N GLN A 218 0.06 14.54 13.51
CA GLN A 218 0.33 13.86 12.24
C GLN A 218 0.77 14.78 11.09
N TYR A 219 0.50 16.09 11.19
CA TYR A 219 0.89 17.09 10.18
C TYR A 219 1.99 18.00 10.74
N ALA A 220 1.81 18.54 11.94
CA ALA A 220 2.72 19.53 12.52
C ALA A 220 4.13 18.98 12.75
N SER A 221 4.26 17.70 13.09
CA SER A 221 5.55 17.07 13.31
C SER A 221 6.43 17.09 12.05
N HIS A 222 5.85 17.03 10.85
CA HIS A 222 6.61 17.17 9.59
C HIS A 222 7.15 18.59 9.43
N VAL A 223 6.32 19.61 9.69
CA VAL A 223 6.72 21.02 9.59
C VAL A 223 7.76 21.38 10.66
N LEU A 224 7.61 20.88 11.88
CA LEU A 224 8.58 21.02 12.96
C LEU A 224 9.94 20.38 12.62
N ARG A 225 9.93 19.20 11.97
CA ARG A 225 11.15 18.55 11.46
C ARG A 225 11.85 19.37 10.37
N VAL A 226 11.11 20.01 9.45
CA VAL A 226 11.67 20.96 8.47
C VAL A 226 12.29 22.18 9.18
N LEU A 227 11.56 22.79 10.12
CA LEU A 227 12.01 23.96 10.86
C LEU A 227 13.31 23.68 11.65
N LEU A 228 13.40 22.52 12.30
CA LEU A 228 14.63 22.07 12.99
C LEU A 228 15.86 21.96 12.06
N LEU A 229 15.69 21.47 10.82
CA LEU A 229 16.80 21.43 9.83
C LEU A 229 17.18 22.82 9.30
N VAL A 230 16.19 23.71 9.13
CA VAL A 230 16.43 25.10 8.72
C VAL A 230 17.26 25.83 9.79
N LEU A 231 16.88 25.72 11.06
CA LEU A 231 17.56 26.41 12.16
C LEU A 231 18.97 25.88 12.46
N SER A 232 19.18 24.57 12.28
CA SER A 232 20.49 23.93 12.49
C SER A 232 21.45 24.06 11.30
N GLY A 233 21.03 24.64 10.17
CA GLY A 233 21.86 24.73 8.96
C GLY A 233 22.22 23.38 8.35
N GLU A 234 21.50 22.32 8.70
CA GLU A 234 21.66 20.98 8.13
C GLU A 234 21.22 20.98 6.65
N PRO A 235 21.71 20.03 5.83
CA PRO A 235 21.19 19.78 4.49
C PRO A 235 19.68 19.48 4.49
N LEU A 236 19.02 19.76 3.37
CA LEU A 236 17.56 19.61 3.23
C LEU A 236 17.12 18.44 2.33
N ASP A 237 17.94 17.98 1.38
CA ASP A 237 17.59 16.90 0.45
C ASP A 237 18.51 15.66 0.47
N GLN A 238 19.07 15.27 1.62
CA GLN A 238 19.76 13.97 1.67
C GLN A 238 18.79 12.80 1.60
N SER A 239 19.13 11.79 0.81
CA SER A 239 18.43 10.48 0.80
C SER A 239 18.29 9.86 2.21
N THR A 240 19.26 10.08 3.10
CA THR A 240 19.24 9.72 4.53
C THR A 240 18.17 10.45 5.35
N GLN A 241 17.76 11.66 4.95
CA GLN A 241 16.74 12.46 5.63
C GLN A 241 15.33 12.27 5.05
N LYS A 242 15.16 11.63 3.89
CA LYS A 242 13.83 11.44 3.26
C LYS A 242 12.86 10.64 4.14
N HIS A 243 13.35 9.67 4.91
CA HIS A 243 12.56 8.96 5.93
C HIS A 243 12.13 9.83 7.12
N ILE A 244 12.87 10.90 7.43
CA ILE A 244 12.57 11.83 8.52
C ILE A 244 11.63 12.93 8.02
N LEU A 245 11.77 13.39 6.77
CA LEU A 245 11.02 14.54 6.25
C LEU A 245 9.73 14.16 5.51
N GLN A 246 9.79 13.18 4.61
CA GLN A 246 8.70 12.93 3.67
C GLN A 246 7.67 11.95 4.25
N SER A 247 6.40 12.36 4.24
CA SER A 247 5.30 11.41 4.36
C SER A 247 5.36 10.42 3.19
N LYS A 248 5.17 9.12 3.46
CA LYS A 248 5.15 8.04 2.44
C LYS A 248 4.02 8.20 1.39
N ARG A 249 3.20 9.25 1.48
CA ARG A 249 2.12 9.62 0.55
C ARG A 249 2.33 10.98 -0.14
N LYS A 250 3.47 11.66 0.05
CA LYS A 250 3.72 12.97 -0.59
C LYS A 250 4.13 12.78 -2.05
N GLU A 251 3.25 13.20 -2.96
CA GLU A 251 3.54 13.31 -4.39
C GLU A 251 4.60 14.40 -4.61
N ALA A 252 5.51 14.18 -5.57
CA ALA A 252 6.62 15.10 -5.82
C ALA A 252 6.18 16.24 -6.78
N ILE A 253 5.82 17.39 -6.21
CA ILE A 253 5.61 18.62 -6.99
C ILE A 253 6.98 19.05 -7.56
N THR A 254 7.10 19.02 -8.89
CA THR A 254 8.27 19.50 -9.63
C THR A 254 7.82 20.60 -10.59
N VAL A 255 8.61 21.67 -10.70
CA VAL A 255 8.29 22.85 -11.52
C VAL A 255 9.51 23.20 -12.36
N GLU A 256 9.32 23.34 -13.67
CA GLU A 256 10.41 23.63 -14.59
C GLU A 256 11.00 25.03 -14.37
N GLY A 257 12.33 25.10 -14.25
CA GLY A 257 13.07 26.32 -13.91
C GLY A 257 13.39 26.49 -12.42
N ASN A 258 12.95 25.59 -11.53
CA ASN A 258 13.42 25.57 -10.13
C ASN A 258 14.81 24.92 -10.02
N ASP A 259 15.84 25.71 -10.36
CA ASP A 259 17.25 25.29 -10.39
C ASP A 259 17.77 25.03 -8.96
N SER A 260 17.62 23.79 -8.48
CA SER A 260 17.76 23.37 -7.06
C SER A 260 19.23 23.34 -6.54
N GLN A 261 20.06 24.27 -6.99
CA GLN A 261 21.51 24.32 -6.76
C GLN A 261 21.88 24.83 -5.36
N GLY A 262 21.68 24.00 -4.32
CA GLY A 262 22.21 24.28 -2.99
C GLY A 262 21.74 23.41 -1.83
N LEU A 263 20.60 22.73 -1.97
CA LEU A 263 19.90 22.03 -0.88
C LEU A 263 20.64 20.79 -0.32
N GLU A 264 21.63 20.26 -1.04
CA GLU A 264 22.45 19.12 -0.63
C GLU A 264 23.53 19.44 0.44
N LYS A 265 23.83 20.73 0.66
CA LYS A 265 24.97 21.18 1.49
C LYS A 265 24.48 21.82 2.79
N SER A 266 25.30 21.71 3.84
CA SER A 266 25.08 22.47 5.08
C SER A 266 25.33 23.96 4.83
N ARG A 267 24.59 24.81 5.54
CA ARG A 267 24.46 26.25 5.29
C ARG A 267 24.87 27.06 6.52
N ALA A 268 25.38 28.27 6.29
CA ALA A 268 25.59 29.24 7.35
C ALA A 268 24.23 29.80 7.82
N VAL A 269 23.98 29.75 9.13
CA VAL A 269 22.77 30.26 9.79
C VAL A 269 23.09 31.38 10.78
N PRO A 270 22.17 32.33 11.03
CA PRO A 270 22.36 33.37 12.03
C PRO A 270 22.60 32.81 13.44
N LYS A 271 23.38 33.54 14.26
CA LYS A 271 23.67 33.10 15.64
C LYS A 271 22.43 33.03 16.54
N SER A 272 21.41 33.83 16.24
CA SER A 272 20.11 33.82 16.91
C SER A 272 19.41 32.47 16.81
N PHE A 273 19.48 31.81 15.65
CA PHE A 273 18.87 30.51 15.40
C PHE A 273 19.42 29.44 16.34
N MET A 274 20.73 29.45 16.64
CA MET A 274 21.33 28.50 17.58
C MET A 274 20.78 28.65 19.01
N GLY A 275 20.55 29.88 19.47
CA GLY A 275 19.98 30.15 20.80
C GLY A 275 18.50 29.76 20.91
N VAL A 276 17.71 29.97 19.86
CA VAL A 276 16.31 29.53 19.85
C VAL A 276 16.19 28.02 19.62
N LEU A 277 17.09 27.41 18.85
CA LEU A 277 17.19 25.95 18.69
C LEU A 277 17.56 25.26 20.01
N GLU A 278 18.44 25.87 20.80
CA GLU A 278 18.77 25.41 22.16
C GLU A 278 17.55 25.42 23.09
N LYS A 279 16.78 26.53 23.07
CA LYS A 279 15.51 26.66 23.80
C LYS A 279 14.50 25.62 23.33
N LEU A 280 14.27 25.51 22.01
CA LEU A 280 13.31 24.59 21.40
C LEU A 280 13.60 23.13 21.78
N ILE A 281 14.89 22.74 21.84
CA ILE A 281 15.32 21.40 22.31
C ILE A 281 14.98 21.20 23.80
N ALA A 282 15.19 22.21 24.65
CA ALA A 282 14.84 22.12 26.07
C ALA A 282 13.31 22.09 26.29
N ASP A 283 12.56 22.97 25.61
CA ASP A 283 11.10 23.06 25.66
C ASP A 283 10.43 21.77 25.15
N SER A 284 11.06 21.07 24.18
CA SER A 284 10.60 19.77 23.67
C SER A 284 10.60 18.64 24.71
N VAL A 285 11.39 18.78 25.80
CA VAL A 285 11.46 17.80 26.90
C VAL A 285 11.07 18.39 28.25
N ALA A 286 10.68 19.67 28.31
CA ALA A 286 10.28 20.34 29.54
C ALA A 286 8.97 19.73 30.07
N GLY A 287 9.00 19.21 31.30
CA GLY A 287 7.86 18.55 31.93
C GLY A 287 7.63 17.10 31.52
N LEU A 288 8.47 16.53 30.64
CA LEU A 288 8.51 15.09 30.39
C LEU A 288 9.44 14.40 31.39
N ASP A 289 8.90 13.39 32.07
CA ASP A 289 9.68 12.41 32.82
C ASP A 289 10.29 11.35 31.89
N THR A 290 11.14 10.49 32.46
CA THR A 290 11.79 9.39 31.75
C THR A 290 10.79 8.45 31.07
N GLU A 291 9.62 8.22 31.66
CA GLU A 291 8.62 7.28 31.13
C GLU A 291 7.94 7.87 29.88
N LYS A 292 7.41 9.09 29.96
CA LYS A 292 6.77 9.77 28.82
C LYS A 292 7.74 10.07 27.68
N LEU A 293 8.99 10.45 27.97
CA LEU A 293 10.01 10.64 26.93
C LEU A 293 10.38 9.32 26.24
N ARG A 294 10.36 8.19 26.96
CA ARG A 294 10.56 6.85 26.40
C ARG A 294 9.35 6.39 25.58
N ALA A 295 8.12 6.74 25.96
CA ALA A 295 6.91 6.46 25.16
C ALA A 295 6.96 7.15 23.77
N LEU A 296 7.58 8.32 23.65
CA LEU A 296 7.81 8.98 22.35
C LEU A 296 8.78 8.21 21.43
N ALA A 297 9.55 7.23 21.93
CA ALA A 297 10.54 6.50 21.12
C ALA A 297 9.93 5.51 20.12
N THR A 298 8.76 4.93 20.44
CA THR A 298 8.00 4.04 19.55
C THR A 298 6.82 4.75 18.86
N HIS A 299 6.45 5.95 19.33
CA HIS A 299 5.36 6.74 18.74
C HIS A 299 5.66 7.12 17.27
N PRO A 300 4.77 6.84 16.29
CA PRO A 300 5.08 6.97 14.86
C PRO A 300 5.40 8.40 14.39
N ASN A 301 4.73 9.42 14.94
CA ASN A 301 4.97 10.84 14.60
C ASN A 301 6.08 11.48 15.47
N GLY A 302 6.05 11.22 16.78
CA GLY A 302 7.00 11.73 17.77
C GLY A 302 8.43 11.21 17.59
N SER A 303 8.62 9.91 17.35
CA SER A 303 9.95 9.29 17.28
C SER A 303 10.84 9.88 16.17
N PRO A 304 10.39 10.08 14.91
CA PRO A 304 11.18 10.80 13.90
C PRO A 304 11.60 12.21 14.31
N THR A 305 10.82 12.89 15.16
CA THR A 305 11.14 14.23 15.66
C THR A 305 12.14 14.16 16.82
N LEU A 306 11.94 13.22 17.76
CA LEU A 306 12.86 12.92 18.86
C LEU A 306 14.25 12.48 18.34
N GLN A 307 14.28 11.66 17.30
CA GLN A 307 15.50 11.25 16.57
C GLN A 307 16.28 12.47 16.04
N LEU A 308 15.58 13.45 15.45
CA LEU A 308 16.19 14.65 14.91
C LEU A 308 16.68 15.59 16.02
N LEU A 309 15.90 15.79 17.08
CA LEU A 309 16.30 16.58 18.25
C LEU A 309 17.56 16.00 18.91
N LEU A 310 17.60 14.67 19.12
CA LEU A 310 18.76 13.96 19.67
C LEU A 310 20.00 14.08 18.78
N LYS A 311 19.84 14.01 17.44
CA LYS A 311 20.94 14.27 16.49
C LYS A 311 21.49 15.68 16.71
N ILE A 312 20.62 16.69 16.64
CA ILE A 312 21.00 18.11 16.70
C ILE A 312 21.66 18.45 18.05
N GLU A 313 21.11 17.96 19.17
CA GLU A 313 21.72 18.09 20.50
C GLU A 313 23.20 17.65 20.48
N LEU A 314 23.45 16.45 19.97
CA LEU A 314 24.76 15.80 20.07
C LEU A 314 25.76 16.24 18.98
N THR A 315 25.30 16.82 17.87
CA THR A 315 26.17 17.39 16.82
C THR A 315 26.48 18.87 17.02
N HIS A 316 25.48 19.71 17.33
CA HIS A 316 25.66 21.17 17.37
C HIS A 316 26.03 21.71 18.75
N PHE A 317 25.41 21.19 19.82
CA PHE A 317 25.69 21.60 21.21
C PHE A 317 26.75 20.71 21.88
N GLY A 318 27.07 19.57 21.25
CA GLY A 318 28.27 18.80 21.51
C GLY A 318 28.15 17.79 22.65
N LYS A 319 28.99 16.75 22.59
CA LYS A 319 28.86 15.52 23.39
C LYS A 319 29.15 15.66 24.90
N GLN A 320 29.33 16.88 25.41
CA GLN A 320 29.33 17.14 26.87
C GLN A 320 27.91 17.42 27.38
N ARG A 321 27.02 18.02 26.56
CA ARG A 321 25.62 18.28 26.91
C ARG A 321 24.86 17.03 27.33
N ALA A 322 25.27 15.86 26.83
CA ALA A 322 24.85 14.53 27.27
C ALA A 322 24.97 14.25 28.79
N LYS A 323 25.61 15.13 29.57
CA LYS A 323 25.68 15.07 31.04
C LYS A 323 24.66 15.96 31.75
N ASP A 324 24.07 16.92 31.05
CA ASP A 324 23.22 17.94 31.65
C ASP A 324 21.84 17.34 32.00
N GLN A 325 21.18 17.90 33.02
CA GLN A 325 19.88 17.39 33.49
C GLN A 325 18.74 17.57 32.46
N THR A 326 18.90 18.51 31.53
CA THR A 326 17.96 18.80 30.44
C THR A 326 18.31 18.04 29.15
N SER A 327 19.22 17.06 29.19
CA SER A 327 19.66 16.36 27.99
C SER A 327 18.73 15.23 27.58
N ILE A 328 18.39 15.19 26.29
CA ILE A 328 17.52 14.15 25.71
C ILE A 328 18.18 12.78 25.90
N LEU A 329 19.47 12.65 25.60
CA LEU A 329 20.19 11.40 25.79
C LEU A 329 20.21 10.94 27.26
N ARG A 330 20.35 11.88 28.21
CA ARG A 330 20.39 11.56 29.65
C ARG A 330 19.03 11.17 30.20
N THR A 331 17.95 11.84 29.79
CA THR A 331 16.60 11.48 30.24
C THR A 331 16.13 10.15 29.64
N LEU A 332 16.51 9.84 28.39
CA LEU A 332 16.29 8.51 27.80
C LEU A 332 17.12 7.42 28.49
N LEU A 333 18.40 7.68 28.80
CA LEU A 333 19.36 6.72 29.36
C LEU A 333 20.01 7.27 30.66
N PRO A 334 19.30 7.28 31.79
CA PRO A 334 19.77 7.90 33.04
C PRO A 334 20.90 7.15 33.77
N ASP A 335 21.18 5.90 33.42
CA ASP A 335 22.20 5.07 34.08
C ASP A 335 23.62 5.39 33.54
N ASP A 336 24.59 5.66 34.43
CA ASP A 336 26.02 5.68 34.09
C ASP A 336 26.85 5.00 35.20
N PRO A 337 27.46 3.81 34.96
CA PRO A 337 27.45 3.04 33.71
C PRO A 337 26.12 2.33 33.46
N ILE A 338 25.79 2.09 32.18
CA ILE A 338 24.71 1.19 31.77
C ILE A 338 25.22 -0.24 31.93
N THR A 339 24.60 -1.02 32.82
CA THR A 339 24.83 -2.47 33.00
C THR A 339 23.78 -3.27 32.23
N SER A 340 23.99 -4.58 32.03
CA SER A 340 23.03 -5.49 31.40
C SER A 340 21.61 -5.40 32.00
N ASP A 341 21.56 -5.22 33.32
CA ASP A 341 20.34 -5.32 34.14
C ASP A 341 19.70 -3.94 34.40
N SER A 342 20.23 -2.87 33.79
CA SER A 342 19.79 -1.50 34.06
C SER A 342 18.52 -1.14 33.28
N GLY A 343 17.74 -0.18 33.81
CA GLY A 343 16.53 0.31 33.14
C GLY A 343 16.78 0.95 31.78
N SER A 344 18.00 1.44 31.52
CA SER A 344 18.46 1.92 30.21
C SER A 344 18.82 0.79 29.25
N ALA A 345 19.41 -0.31 29.74
CA ALA A 345 19.65 -1.50 28.92
C ALA A 345 18.34 -2.19 28.53
N ALA A 346 17.43 -2.40 29.48
CA ALA A 346 16.09 -2.96 29.20
C ALA A 346 15.34 -2.15 28.13
N PHE A 347 15.34 -0.81 28.24
CA PHE A 347 14.74 0.09 27.25
C PHE A 347 15.34 -0.07 25.86
N ILE A 348 16.68 -0.07 25.72
CA ILE A 348 17.33 -0.32 24.42
C ILE A 348 16.99 -1.72 23.90
N SER A 349 16.85 -2.73 24.78
CA SER A 349 16.47 -4.09 24.37
C SER A 349 15.07 -4.19 23.77
N GLY A 350 14.12 -3.38 24.24
CA GLY A 350 12.81 -3.23 23.60
C GLY A 350 12.91 -2.53 22.25
N LEU A 351 13.62 -1.39 22.18
CA LEU A 351 13.69 -0.59 20.95
C LEU A 351 14.47 -1.25 19.79
N VAL A 352 15.50 -2.06 20.06
CA VAL A 352 16.36 -2.64 19.00
C VAL A 352 15.59 -3.50 17.99
N TYR A 353 14.48 -4.09 18.41
CA TYR A 353 13.62 -4.92 17.55
C TYR A 353 12.35 -4.19 17.06
N ASP A 354 12.02 -3.00 17.58
CA ASP A 354 10.83 -2.26 17.14
C ASP A 354 11.07 -1.50 15.81
N THR A 355 10.05 -1.52 14.95
CA THR A 355 10.03 -0.89 13.63
C THR A 355 10.18 0.65 13.66
N VAL A 356 9.88 1.31 14.79
CA VAL A 356 10.02 2.76 14.95
C VAL A 356 11.20 3.09 15.87
N GLY A 357 11.28 2.41 17.01
CA GLY A 357 12.29 2.58 18.05
C GLY A 357 13.72 2.25 17.63
N SER A 358 13.91 1.28 16.72
CA SER A 358 15.24 0.90 16.24
C SER A 358 15.97 2.05 15.54
N HIS A 359 15.24 2.94 14.85
CA HIS A 359 15.81 4.15 14.25
C HIS A 359 16.27 5.18 15.30
N LEU A 360 15.67 5.22 16.49
CA LEU A 360 16.21 5.99 17.63
C LEU A 360 17.48 5.34 18.19
N VAL A 361 17.54 4.01 18.25
CA VAL A 361 18.78 3.30 18.63
C VAL A 361 19.88 3.53 17.59
N GLU A 362 19.57 3.60 16.29
CA GLU A 362 20.51 4.04 15.25
C GLU A 362 21.09 5.44 15.54
N GLN A 363 20.26 6.41 15.94
CA GLN A 363 20.75 7.75 16.31
C GLN A 363 21.62 7.71 17.57
N ILE A 364 21.20 6.99 18.62
CA ILE A 364 21.97 6.83 19.87
C ILE A 364 23.35 6.21 19.56
N VAL A 365 23.38 5.09 18.84
CA VAL A 365 24.61 4.41 18.42
C VAL A 365 25.52 5.33 17.61
N THR A 366 24.96 6.12 16.69
CA THR A 366 25.74 7.05 15.85
C THR A 366 26.32 8.21 16.65
N TYR A 367 25.50 8.88 17.47
CA TYR A 367 25.82 10.21 18.01
C TYR A 367 26.25 10.25 19.48
N ALA A 368 25.92 9.26 20.33
CA ALA A 368 26.23 9.28 21.77
C ALA A 368 27.73 9.50 22.11
N PRO A 369 28.09 9.92 23.34
CA PRO A 369 29.49 10.06 23.78
C PRO A 369 30.33 8.79 23.63
N GLY A 370 31.65 8.95 23.54
CA GLY A 370 32.58 7.84 23.35
C GLY A 370 32.57 6.79 24.48
N LYS A 371 32.47 7.26 25.74
CA LYS A 371 32.34 6.41 26.94
C LYS A 371 31.06 5.57 26.86
N THR A 372 29.91 6.22 26.67
CA THR A 372 28.58 5.62 26.61
C THR A 372 28.50 4.54 25.52
N PHE A 373 28.99 4.83 24.31
CA PHE A 373 29.02 3.84 23.23
C PHE A 373 29.91 2.63 23.54
N LYS A 374 31.11 2.83 24.12
CA LYS A 374 31.97 1.69 24.50
C LYS A 374 31.36 0.82 25.59
N ASN A 375 30.69 1.44 26.56
CA ASN A 375 29.94 0.75 27.61
C ASN A 375 28.76 -0.04 27.02
N LEU A 376 27.90 0.58 26.19
CA LEU A 376 26.84 -0.14 25.47
C LEU A 376 27.37 -1.26 24.55
N MET A 377 28.49 -1.04 23.87
CA MET A 377 29.09 -2.08 23.03
C MET A 377 29.53 -3.29 23.87
N LYS A 378 30.21 -3.05 25.00
CA LYS A 378 30.71 -4.10 25.89
C LYS A 378 29.59 -4.84 26.64
N GLU A 379 28.72 -4.14 27.35
CA GLU A 379 27.75 -4.77 28.27
C GLU A 379 26.43 -5.19 27.60
N PHE A 380 26.15 -4.74 26.38
CA PHE A 380 24.83 -4.92 25.75
C PHE A 380 24.89 -5.48 24.31
N PHE A 381 25.71 -4.91 23.42
CA PHE A 381 25.67 -5.28 22.00
C PHE A 381 26.57 -6.47 21.62
N LYS A 382 27.78 -6.59 22.18
CA LYS A 382 28.82 -7.55 21.72
C LYS A 382 28.30 -8.99 21.63
N GLU A 383 27.76 -9.52 22.72
CA GLU A 383 27.34 -10.93 22.81
C GLU A 383 26.14 -11.28 21.92
N ARG A 384 25.28 -10.29 21.62
CA ARG A 384 24.06 -10.47 20.81
C ARG A 384 24.19 -9.98 19.37
N LEU A 385 25.37 -9.47 18.96
CA LEU A 385 25.64 -8.90 17.63
C LEU A 385 25.27 -9.88 16.49
N ALA A 386 25.62 -11.17 16.64
CA ALA A 386 25.26 -12.23 15.71
C ALA A 386 23.74 -12.49 15.62
N SER A 387 22.98 -12.21 16.68
CA SER A 387 21.52 -12.34 16.69
C SER A 387 20.84 -11.13 16.09
N PHE A 388 21.27 -9.92 16.46
CA PHE A 388 20.79 -8.67 15.88
C PHE A 388 20.98 -8.64 14.35
N ALA A 389 22.12 -9.13 13.85
CA ALA A 389 22.36 -9.25 12.40
C ALA A 389 21.41 -10.25 11.69
N ARG A 390 20.81 -11.21 12.42
CA ARG A 390 19.82 -12.18 11.89
C ARG A 390 18.37 -11.73 12.01
N ASN A 391 18.07 -10.60 12.67
CA ASN A 391 16.76 -9.95 12.63
C ASN A 391 16.75 -8.88 11.53
N GLU A 392 15.58 -8.56 10.95
CA GLU A 392 15.51 -7.60 9.83
C GLU A 392 15.53 -6.13 10.23
N ILE A 393 15.11 -5.82 11.47
CA ILE A 393 15.06 -4.48 12.03
C ILE A 393 16.40 -4.17 12.72
N ALA A 394 16.83 -5.04 13.65
CA ALA A 394 18.07 -4.87 14.39
C ALA A 394 19.34 -4.89 13.51
N ALA A 395 19.28 -5.46 12.30
CA ALA A 395 20.37 -5.41 11.32
C ALA A 395 20.81 -3.98 10.95
N TYR A 396 19.88 -3.01 10.94
CA TYR A 396 20.22 -1.61 10.67
C TYR A 396 20.99 -0.98 11.84
N VAL A 397 20.63 -1.31 13.08
CA VAL A 397 21.40 -0.95 14.29
C VAL A 397 22.82 -1.55 14.23
N VAL A 398 22.97 -2.81 13.80
CA VAL A 398 24.29 -3.44 13.58
C VAL A 398 25.12 -2.67 12.55
N CYS A 399 24.51 -2.17 11.47
CA CYS A 399 25.23 -1.34 10.49
C CYS A 399 25.81 -0.06 11.12
N ARG A 400 25.04 0.65 11.97
CA ARG A 400 25.54 1.83 12.71
C ARG A 400 26.64 1.49 13.72
N ILE A 401 26.57 0.32 14.34
CA ILE A 401 27.65 -0.17 15.22
C ILE A 401 28.94 -0.32 14.41
N LEU A 402 28.92 -1.09 13.31
CA LEU A 402 30.07 -1.35 12.43
C LEU A 402 30.68 -0.05 11.85
N GLU A 403 29.84 0.95 11.55
CA GLU A 403 30.28 2.29 11.14
C GLU A 403 31.12 3.02 12.19
N ARG A 404 30.97 2.67 13.47
CA ARG A 404 31.57 3.38 14.61
C ARG A 404 32.76 2.66 15.27
N LEU A 405 32.87 1.33 15.12
CA LEU A 405 33.94 0.52 15.74
C LEU A 405 35.37 0.99 15.40
N SER A 406 36.32 0.73 16.31
CA SER A 406 37.77 0.89 16.03
C SER A 406 38.28 -0.23 15.10
N LYS A 407 39.60 -0.35 14.90
CA LYS A 407 40.16 -1.48 14.13
C LYS A 407 39.98 -2.80 14.89
N ASP A 408 40.29 -2.79 16.19
CA ASP A 408 40.32 -3.98 17.03
C ASP A 408 38.89 -4.43 17.36
N ASP A 409 38.00 -3.50 17.74
CA ASP A 409 36.58 -3.82 17.99
C ASP A 409 35.91 -4.38 16.71
N LEU A 410 36.30 -3.90 15.52
CA LEU A 410 35.77 -4.37 14.24
C LEU A 410 36.30 -5.77 13.87
N TYR A 411 37.53 -6.10 14.25
CA TYR A 411 38.07 -7.45 14.07
C TYR A 411 37.28 -8.47 14.90
N GLU A 412 36.99 -8.19 16.17
CA GLU A 412 36.12 -9.03 17.00
C GLU A 412 34.70 -9.14 16.40
N ALA A 413 34.12 -8.02 15.95
CA ALA A 413 32.80 -8.02 15.30
C ALA A 413 32.78 -8.82 13.99
N HIS A 414 33.87 -8.82 13.23
CA HIS A 414 34.05 -9.64 12.03
C HIS A 414 34.03 -11.13 12.37
N GLU A 415 34.79 -11.58 13.39
CA GLU A 415 34.79 -12.98 13.83
C GLU A 415 33.40 -13.46 14.31
N ILE A 416 32.63 -12.58 14.96
CA ILE A 416 31.25 -12.86 15.40
C ILE A 416 30.26 -12.95 14.21
N LEU A 417 30.47 -12.18 13.14
CA LEU A 417 29.53 -12.08 12.01
C LEU A 417 29.83 -13.05 10.86
N ILE A 418 31.08 -13.48 10.65
CA ILE A 418 31.45 -14.43 9.59
C ILE A 418 30.61 -15.72 9.60
N PRO A 419 30.43 -16.43 10.73
CA PRO A 419 29.63 -17.67 10.77
C PRO A 419 28.15 -17.47 10.40
N VAL A 420 27.66 -16.23 10.46
CA VAL A 420 26.26 -15.86 10.17
C VAL A 420 26.06 -15.56 8.67
N ALA A 421 27.13 -15.19 7.96
CA ALA A 421 27.06 -14.67 6.60
C ALA A 421 26.31 -15.56 5.57
N PRO A 422 26.45 -16.89 5.54
CA PRO A 422 25.69 -17.73 4.61
C PRO A 422 24.18 -17.62 4.82
N SER A 423 23.73 -17.63 6.08
CA SER A 423 22.31 -17.51 6.42
C SER A 423 21.73 -16.13 6.08
N LEU A 424 22.56 -15.07 6.10
CA LEU A 424 22.16 -13.74 5.61
C LEU A 424 21.96 -13.74 4.08
N LEU A 425 22.82 -14.42 3.32
CA LEU A 425 22.70 -14.55 1.87
C LEU A 425 21.46 -15.38 1.47
N GLU A 426 21.22 -16.51 2.12
CA GLU A 426 20.02 -17.33 1.94
C GLU A 426 18.73 -16.54 2.19
N ARG A 427 18.70 -15.76 3.28
CA ARG A 427 17.56 -14.89 3.65
C ARG A 427 17.51 -13.57 2.88
N ASN A 428 18.37 -13.38 1.87
CA ASN A 428 18.48 -12.17 1.03
C ASN A 428 18.82 -10.86 1.77
N ARG A 429 19.40 -10.93 2.98
CA ARG A 429 19.71 -9.79 3.86
C ARG A 429 21.17 -9.32 3.69
N THR A 430 21.49 -8.75 2.53
CA THR A 430 22.87 -8.37 2.16
C THR A 430 23.44 -7.14 2.87
N VAL A 431 22.62 -6.35 3.58
CA VAL A 431 23.01 -5.02 4.09
C VAL A 431 24.16 -5.09 5.11
N VAL A 432 24.10 -6.01 6.09
CA VAL A 432 25.15 -6.16 7.11
C VAL A 432 26.47 -6.58 6.49
N LEU A 433 26.44 -7.49 5.51
CA LEU A 433 27.64 -7.94 4.79
C LEU A 433 28.26 -6.82 3.95
N ARG A 434 27.43 -6.02 3.26
CA ARG A 434 27.88 -4.84 2.53
C ARG A 434 28.58 -3.84 3.48
N THR A 435 27.93 -3.49 4.59
CA THR A 435 28.51 -2.56 5.57
C THR A 435 29.79 -3.15 6.19
N LEU A 436 29.83 -4.43 6.55
CA LEU A 436 31.04 -5.07 7.08
C LEU A 436 32.21 -4.95 6.10
N ILE A 437 32.00 -5.27 4.81
CA ILE A 437 33.01 -5.14 3.74
C ILE A 437 33.49 -3.69 3.62
N GLU A 438 32.58 -2.72 3.52
CA GLU A 438 32.90 -1.29 3.43
C GLU A 438 33.70 -0.79 4.65
N ARG A 439 33.40 -1.32 5.85
CA ARG A 439 34.07 -0.95 7.11
C ARG A 439 35.41 -1.64 7.31
N CYS A 440 35.57 -2.90 6.91
CA CYS A 440 36.85 -3.60 6.94
C CYS A 440 37.89 -2.86 6.09
N VAL A 441 37.53 -2.39 4.88
CA VAL A 441 38.42 -1.58 4.03
C VAL A 441 38.79 -0.25 4.69
N ILE A 442 37.84 0.46 5.31
CA ILE A 442 38.09 1.74 6.00
C ILE A 442 38.97 1.57 7.26
N ARG A 443 39.03 0.36 7.83
CA ARG A 443 39.82 0.05 9.03
C ARG A 443 41.07 -0.81 8.78
N ASP A 444 41.37 -1.16 7.52
CA ASP A 444 42.49 -2.05 7.17
C ASP A 444 42.39 -3.42 7.89
N VAL A 445 41.18 -3.98 7.92
CA VAL A 445 40.89 -5.35 8.39
C VAL A 445 40.78 -6.27 7.17
N ASP A 446 41.34 -7.48 7.26
CA ASP A 446 41.34 -8.43 6.15
C ASP A 446 39.91 -8.85 5.72
N THR A 447 39.76 -9.20 4.43
CA THR A 447 38.47 -9.58 3.83
C THR A 447 38.51 -10.93 3.11
N GLN A 448 39.61 -11.69 3.19
CA GLN A 448 39.74 -13.00 2.53
C GLN A 448 38.74 -14.01 3.10
N VAL A 449 38.49 -13.97 4.41
CA VAL A 449 37.50 -14.83 5.09
C VAL A 449 36.07 -14.49 4.63
N ILE A 450 35.75 -13.20 4.45
CA ILE A 450 34.46 -12.77 3.88
C ILE A 450 34.32 -13.31 2.45
N ALA A 451 35.36 -13.18 1.62
CA ALA A 451 35.36 -13.66 0.24
C ALA A 451 35.16 -15.17 0.16
N ALA A 452 35.92 -15.96 0.92
CA ALA A 452 35.77 -17.41 0.97
C ALA A 452 34.38 -17.84 1.47
N THR A 453 33.77 -17.08 2.38
CA THR A 453 32.42 -17.38 2.88
C THR A 453 31.33 -17.07 1.84
N ILE A 454 31.46 -15.97 1.09
CA ILE A 454 30.56 -15.62 -0.02
C ILE A 454 30.71 -16.62 -1.18
N ASP A 455 31.94 -17.04 -1.49
CA ASP A 455 32.24 -18.03 -2.54
C ASP A 455 31.60 -19.38 -2.21
N ASN A 456 31.86 -19.91 -1.01
CA ASN A 456 31.29 -21.18 -0.56
C ASN A 456 29.75 -21.21 -0.57
N ALA A 457 29.10 -20.06 -0.35
CA ALA A 457 27.64 -19.93 -0.34
C ALA A 457 27.01 -19.78 -1.74
N LEU A 458 27.78 -19.43 -2.78
CA LEU A 458 27.27 -19.10 -4.13
C LEU A 458 27.97 -19.85 -5.29
N GLN A 459 28.87 -20.77 -4.98
CA GLN A 459 29.52 -21.66 -5.94
C GLN A 459 28.54 -22.57 -6.72
N ASP A 460 28.98 -23.00 -7.90
CA ASP A 460 28.48 -24.12 -8.71
C ASP A 460 29.64 -25.07 -9.06
N ALA A 461 29.38 -26.09 -9.88
CA ALA A 461 30.39 -27.05 -10.36
C ALA A 461 31.61 -26.40 -11.05
N ASP A 462 31.47 -25.18 -11.60
CA ASP A 462 32.54 -24.41 -12.26
C ASP A 462 33.14 -23.27 -11.38
N GLY A 463 32.79 -23.25 -10.09
CA GLY A 463 33.15 -22.22 -9.11
C GLY A 463 32.07 -21.14 -8.94
N PHE A 464 32.46 -19.96 -8.44
CA PHE A 464 31.56 -18.84 -8.14
C PHE A 464 30.64 -18.44 -9.31
N ASP A 465 29.31 -18.48 -9.12
CA ASP A 465 28.35 -17.97 -10.10
C ASP A 465 27.85 -16.55 -9.75
N VAL A 466 28.33 -15.56 -10.52
CA VAL A 466 27.87 -14.18 -10.43
C VAL A 466 26.38 -14.02 -10.81
N LYS A 467 25.77 -14.93 -11.59
CA LYS A 467 24.34 -14.86 -11.93
C LYS A 467 23.47 -15.12 -10.69
N LYS A 468 23.84 -16.10 -9.84
CA LYS A 468 23.23 -16.33 -8.51
C LYS A 468 23.35 -15.10 -7.62
N LEU A 469 24.54 -14.49 -7.55
CA LEU A 469 24.74 -13.26 -6.77
C LEU A 469 23.79 -12.17 -7.27
N LEU A 470 23.81 -11.84 -8.56
CA LEU A 470 23.07 -10.70 -9.12
C LEU A 470 21.57 -10.97 -9.34
N LYS A 471 21.09 -12.17 -8.98
CA LYS A 471 19.72 -12.66 -9.20
C LYS A 471 19.28 -12.44 -10.67
N LEU A 472 20.13 -12.87 -11.60
CA LEU A 472 19.78 -12.94 -13.02
C LEU A 472 18.93 -14.21 -13.25
N GLU A 473 17.82 -14.06 -13.96
CA GLU A 473 16.73 -15.04 -14.11
C GLU A 473 17.17 -16.52 -14.11
N GLN A 474 16.77 -17.28 -13.07
CA GLN A 474 16.65 -18.73 -13.21
C GLN A 474 15.37 -19.00 -14.00
N PRO A 475 15.41 -19.75 -15.13
CA PRO A 475 14.19 -20.18 -15.79
C PRO A 475 13.41 -21.09 -14.83
N GLN A 476 12.09 -20.91 -14.78
CA GLN A 476 11.22 -21.89 -14.15
C GLN A 476 11.30 -23.18 -14.98
N ASN A 477 11.49 -24.33 -14.33
CA ASN A 477 11.62 -25.62 -15.03
C ASN A 477 10.30 -25.99 -15.72
N GLU A 478 10.23 -25.76 -17.03
CA GLU A 478 9.36 -26.53 -17.91
C GLU A 478 9.90 -27.97 -18.09
N GLN A 479 9.05 -28.84 -18.65
CA GLN A 479 9.38 -30.18 -19.16
C GLN A 479 9.65 -31.30 -18.13
N ASN A 480 8.56 -31.77 -17.54
CA ASN A 480 8.09 -33.15 -17.78
C ASN A 480 6.55 -33.12 -17.84
N GLY A 481 5.84 -33.28 -18.96
CA GLY A 481 6.26 -33.43 -20.36
C GLY A 481 5.67 -34.68 -21.02
N HIS A 482 4.67 -34.52 -21.91
CA HIS A 482 4.31 -35.46 -22.99
C HIS A 482 3.41 -34.78 -24.03
N ALA A 483 3.74 -34.98 -25.31
CA ALA A 483 3.05 -34.58 -26.54
C ALA A 483 3.63 -35.46 -27.69
N PRO A 484 3.16 -35.43 -28.96
CA PRO A 484 2.05 -34.66 -29.54
C PRO A 484 1.08 -35.51 -30.39
N HIS A 485 0.13 -34.86 -31.06
CA HIS A 485 -0.06 -35.03 -32.52
C HIS A 485 -0.60 -33.74 -33.15
N ASP A 486 -0.29 -33.57 -34.43
CA ASP A 486 -0.54 -32.49 -35.40
C ASP A 486 -1.69 -31.47 -35.14
N GLY A 487 -1.56 -30.19 -35.47
CA GLY A 487 -0.41 -29.45 -36.00
C GLY A 487 -0.70 -28.64 -37.28
N LEU A 488 -0.30 -27.36 -37.28
CA LEU A 488 0.01 -26.55 -38.47
C LEU A 488 0.91 -25.38 -38.03
N GLU A 489 2.02 -25.16 -38.72
CA GLU A 489 2.99 -24.09 -38.42
C GLU A 489 2.89 -22.92 -39.41
N ASN A 490 3.42 -21.76 -38.98
CA ASN A 490 3.70 -20.55 -39.77
C ASN A 490 2.47 -19.68 -40.11
N SER A 491 2.60 -18.36 -40.23
CA SER A 491 3.83 -17.54 -40.35
C SER A 491 4.03 -16.52 -39.23
N ALA A 492 5.29 -16.35 -38.80
CA ALA A 492 5.71 -15.22 -37.97
C ALA A 492 6.19 -14.04 -38.82
N THR A 493 5.66 -12.84 -38.56
CA THR A 493 6.25 -11.53 -38.88
C THR A 493 5.69 -10.46 -37.94
N ASP A 494 6.36 -9.32 -37.85
CA ASP A 494 5.87 -8.03 -37.34
C ASP A 494 5.52 -7.93 -35.84
N ALA A 495 6.48 -8.33 -35.00
CA ALA A 495 6.65 -7.69 -33.69
C ALA A 495 7.64 -6.52 -33.81
N ILE A 496 7.22 -5.27 -33.56
CA ILE A 496 8.11 -4.11 -33.36
C ILE A 496 7.56 -3.14 -32.29
N THR A 497 8.32 -3.02 -31.20
CA THR A 497 8.38 -1.93 -30.20
C THR A 497 7.12 -1.33 -29.57
N LYS A 498 6.93 -1.59 -28.27
CA LYS A 498 6.99 -0.55 -27.21
C LYS A 498 7.54 -1.17 -25.91
N PRO A 499 8.45 -0.51 -25.14
CA PRO A 499 9.02 -1.10 -23.92
C PRO A 499 8.02 -1.07 -22.75
N GLN A 500 7.94 -2.15 -21.98
CA GLN A 500 7.14 -2.24 -20.75
C GLN A 500 8.02 -1.97 -19.52
N ASP A 501 7.59 -1.07 -18.63
CA ASP A 501 8.22 -0.91 -17.31
C ASP A 501 7.87 -2.10 -16.41
N ARG A 502 8.83 -3.01 -16.23
CA ARG A 502 8.72 -4.12 -15.25
C ARG A 502 9.13 -3.62 -13.86
N SER A 503 8.27 -3.82 -12.86
CA SER A 503 8.64 -3.59 -11.46
C SER A 503 9.61 -4.67 -10.97
N PHE A 504 10.89 -4.32 -10.82
CA PHE A 504 11.93 -5.26 -10.39
C PHE A 504 11.94 -5.49 -8.87
N GLY A 505 12.25 -6.73 -8.45
CA GLY A 505 12.23 -7.12 -7.04
C GLY A 505 13.35 -6.49 -6.19
N SER A 506 12.98 -5.95 -5.02
CA SER A 506 13.88 -5.29 -4.05
C SER A 506 15.19 -6.06 -3.75
N ALA A 507 15.10 -7.39 -3.61
CA ALA A 507 16.28 -8.23 -3.39
C ALA A 507 17.35 -8.09 -4.50
N GLN A 508 16.94 -8.00 -5.78
CA GLN A 508 17.89 -7.86 -6.90
C GLN A 508 18.71 -6.56 -6.78
N VAL A 509 18.09 -5.47 -6.33
CA VAL A 509 18.78 -4.20 -6.04
C VAL A 509 19.79 -4.36 -4.90
N HIS A 510 19.39 -5.01 -3.79
CA HIS A 510 20.25 -5.18 -2.62
C HIS A 510 21.46 -6.11 -2.87
N PHE A 511 21.31 -7.13 -3.70
CA PHE A 511 22.41 -7.98 -4.14
C PHE A 511 23.35 -7.25 -5.12
N ASN A 512 22.82 -6.47 -6.08
CA ASN A 512 23.66 -5.69 -6.98
C ASN A 512 24.47 -4.61 -6.22
N LYS A 513 23.91 -3.99 -5.18
CA LYS A 513 24.66 -3.10 -4.27
C LYS A 513 25.77 -3.81 -3.49
N LEU A 514 25.57 -5.06 -3.05
CA LEU A 514 26.64 -5.86 -2.43
C LEU A 514 27.76 -6.16 -3.44
N ALA A 515 27.42 -6.55 -4.66
CA ALA A 515 28.40 -6.81 -5.71
C ALA A 515 29.23 -5.58 -6.08
N GLN A 516 28.61 -4.40 -6.13
CA GLN A 516 29.30 -3.13 -6.36
C GLN A 516 30.27 -2.79 -5.22
N ALA A 517 29.91 -3.03 -3.96
CA ALA A 517 30.82 -2.88 -2.82
C ALA A 517 32.01 -3.85 -2.90
N MET A 518 31.76 -5.13 -3.22
CA MET A 518 32.82 -6.14 -3.41
C MET A 518 33.81 -5.75 -4.53
N LEU A 519 33.33 -5.19 -5.64
CA LEU A 519 34.17 -4.71 -6.76
C LEU A 519 35.11 -3.55 -6.39
N LEU A 520 34.79 -2.77 -5.34
CA LEU A 520 35.63 -1.70 -4.83
C LEU A 520 36.79 -2.22 -3.93
N VAL A 521 36.71 -3.45 -3.43
CA VAL A 521 37.73 -4.03 -2.53
C VAL A 521 38.84 -4.75 -3.32
N PRO A 522 40.12 -4.39 -3.16
CA PRO A 522 41.22 -5.12 -3.79
C PRO A 522 41.36 -6.56 -3.23
N GLY A 523 41.80 -7.50 -4.07
CA GLY A 523 41.98 -8.89 -3.67
C GLY A 523 40.77 -9.79 -3.99
N PRO A 524 40.51 -10.85 -3.19
CA PRO A 524 39.55 -11.90 -3.58
C PRO A 524 38.12 -11.43 -3.84
N LEU A 525 37.59 -10.46 -3.09
CA LEU A 525 36.20 -9.99 -3.25
C LEU A 525 35.90 -9.43 -4.65
N SER A 526 36.80 -8.62 -5.21
CA SER A 526 36.64 -8.13 -6.59
C SER A 526 37.02 -9.21 -7.62
N SER A 527 37.98 -10.07 -7.30
CA SER A 527 38.41 -11.17 -8.19
C SER A 527 37.27 -12.15 -8.48
N LEU A 528 36.51 -12.58 -7.46
CA LEU A 528 35.35 -13.49 -7.61
C LEU A 528 34.36 -12.99 -8.68
N ILE A 529 33.97 -11.71 -8.61
CA ILE A 529 33.02 -11.11 -9.53
C ILE A 529 33.65 -10.92 -10.92
N LEU A 530 34.87 -10.39 -10.98
CA LEU A 530 35.54 -10.09 -12.25
C LEU A 530 35.87 -11.34 -13.06
N ASP A 531 36.37 -12.40 -12.43
CA ASP A 531 36.70 -13.65 -13.11
C ASP A 531 35.44 -14.44 -13.50
N SER A 532 34.38 -14.40 -12.70
CA SER A 532 33.08 -15.00 -13.05
C SER A 532 32.42 -14.26 -14.22
N LEU A 533 32.38 -12.92 -14.22
CA LEU A 533 31.89 -12.11 -15.35
C LEU A 533 32.69 -12.38 -16.64
N VAL A 534 34.02 -12.51 -16.56
CA VAL A 534 34.86 -12.80 -17.74
C VAL A 534 34.60 -14.21 -18.33
N LYS A 535 34.17 -15.17 -17.52
CA LYS A 535 33.79 -16.53 -17.96
C LYS A 535 32.41 -16.62 -18.63
N LEU A 536 31.53 -15.63 -18.47
CA LEU A 536 30.17 -15.67 -19.02
C LEU A 536 30.15 -15.64 -20.55
N ASP A 537 29.05 -16.15 -21.12
CA ASP A 537 28.75 -16.06 -22.55
C ASP A 537 28.42 -14.61 -22.95
N PRO A 538 28.86 -14.12 -24.13
CA PRO A 538 28.58 -12.77 -24.62
C PRO A 538 27.09 -12.38 -24.57
N GLN A 539 26.18 -13.30 -24.93
CA GLN A 539 24.73 -13.02 -24.98
C GLN A 539 24.13 -12.82 -23.59
N ILE A 540 24.72 -13.44 -22.56
CA ILE A 540 24.34 -13.21 -21.16
C ILE A 540 24.83 -11.83 -20.72
N LEU A 541 26.07 -11.47 -21.05
CA LEU A 541 26.65 -10.15 -20.71
C LEU A 541 25.95 -8.98 -21.40
N LEU A 542 25.44 -9.16 -22.63
CA LEU A 542 24.62 -8.17 -23.34
C LEU A 542 23.31 -7.90 -22.59
N LYS A 543 22.55 -8.96 -22.27
CA LYS A 543 21.33 -8.84 -21.44
C LYS A 543 21.60 -8.20 -20.08
N MET A 544 22.75 -8.47 -19.46
CA MET A 544 23.17 -7.84 -18.20
C MET A 544 23.52 -6.35 -18.34
N ALA A 545 23.95 -5.90 -19.52
CA ALA A 545 24.24 -4.49 -19.81
C ALA A 545 22.96 -3.67 -20.10
N GLU A 546 21.96 -4.29 -20.72
CA GLU A 546 20.64 -3.70 -21.01
C GLU A 546 19.70 -3.70 -19.79
N HIS A 547 19.90 -4.60 -18.82
CA HIS A 547 19.02 -4.75 -17.67
C HIS A 547 19.14 -3.55 -16.68
N PRO A 548 18.05 -2.83 -16.35
CA PRO A 548 18.09 -1.56 -15.58
C PRO A 548 18.84 -1.55 -14.24
N ILE A 549 18.79 -2.65 -13.48
CA ILE A 549 19.56 -2.82 -12.22
C ILE A 549 20.99 -3.33 -12.48
N ILE A 550 21.13 -4.41 -13.26
CA ILE A 550 22.40 -5.15 -13.38
C ILE A 550 23.46 -4.37 -14.17
N CYS A 551 23.04 -3.48 -15.08
CA CYS A 551 23.94 -2.59 -15.83
C CYS A 551 24.87 -1.77 -14.91
N ARG A 552 24.42 -1.43 -13.69
CA ARG A 552 25.22 -0.69 -12.69
C ARG A 552 26.38 -1.50 -12.14
N THR A 553 26.22 -2.81 -12.01
CA THR A 553 27.28 -3.72 -11.59
C THR A 553 28.29 -3.94 -12.73
N ILE A 554 27.83 -3.97 -13.99
CA ILE A 554 28.70 -3.97 -15.17
C ILE A 554 29.51 -2.66 -15.27
N GLN A 555 28.88 -1.50 -15.07
CA GLN A 555 29.55 -0.18 -15.01
C GLN A 555 30.66 -0.17 -13.95
N ALA A 556 30.40 -0.69 -12.74
CA ALA A 556 31.40 -0.83 -11.69
C ALA A 556 32.54 -1.81 -12.05
N ALA A 557 32.24 -2.94 -12.69
CA ALA A 557 33.23 -3.93 -13.11
C ALA A 557 34.16 -3.41 -14.23
N LEU A 558 33.65 -2.55 -15.13
CA LEU A 558 34.44 -1.89 -16.16
C LEU A 558 35.33 -0.77 -15.60
N THR A 559 34.88 -0.05 -14.58
CA THR A 559 35.55 1.15 -14.05
C THR A 559 36.43 0.92 -12.83
N THR A 560 36.28 -0.22 -12.12
CA THR A 560 37.07 -0.49 -10.91
C THR A 560 38.59 -0.54 -11.18
N LYS A 561 39.33 0.10 -10.28
CA LYS A 561 40.80 0.11 -10.25
C LYS A 561 41.38 -1.28 -9.98
N ASN A 562 40.61 -2.16 -9.35
CA ASN A 562 41.03 -3.51 -8.97
C ASN A 562 41.09 -4.47 -10.16
N ALA A 563 40.39 -4.16 -11.27
CA ALA A 563 40.46 -4.96 -12.47
C ALA A 563 41.80 -4.77 -13.20
N SER A 564 42.45 -5.87 -13.60
CA SER A 564 43.66 -5.79 -14.43
C SER A 564 43.34 -5.30 -15.84
N ILE A 565 44.35 -4.76 -16.54
CA ILE A 565 44.25 -4.39 -17.97
C ILE A 565 43.82 -5.60 -18.82
N ILE A 566 44.27 -6.81 -18.47
CA ILE A 566 43.89 -8.05 -19.17
C ILE A 566 42.41 -8.39 -18.90
N THR A 567 41.96 -8.23 -17.65
CA THR A 567 40.58 -8.48 -17.21
C THR A 567 39.61 -7.52 -17.90
N ARG A 568 39.88 -6.21 -17.87
CA ARG A 568 39.06 -5.21 -18.58
C ARG A 568 39.06 -5.46 -20.09
N ARG A 569 40.20 -5.80 -20.70
CA ARG A 569 40.23 -6.19 -22.13
C ARG A 569 39.33 -7.37 -22.44
N LYS A 570 39.37 -8.45 -21.64
CA LYS A 570 38.52 -9.64 -21.84
C LYS A 570 37.04 -9.30 -21.68
N LEU A 571 36.66 -8.52 -20.65
CA LEU A 571 35.27 -8.13 -20.42
C LEU A 571 34.72 -7.26 -21.56
N ILE A 572 35.51 -6.31 -22.07
CA ILE A 572 35.12 -5.43 -23.18
C ILE A 572 35.06 -6.19 -24.52
N GLN A 573 35.85 -7.26 -24.69
CA GLN A 573 35.86 -8.09 -25.91
C GLN A 573 34.53 -8.81 -26.16
N HIS A 574 33.71 -9.05 -25.13
CA HIS A 574 32.37 -9.65 -25.26
C HIS A 574 31.35 -8.73 -25.94
N TYR A 575 31.57 -7.40 -25.96
CA TYR A 575 30.65 -6.42 -26.54
C TYR A 575 30.99 -6.01 -27.98
N TYR A 576 32.05 -6.57 -28.58
CA TYR A 576 32.46 -6.24 -29.96
C TYR A 576 31.45 -6.75 -30.99
N GLY A 577 30.93 -5.86 -31.83
CA GLY A 577 29.86 -6.13 -32.80
C GLY A 577 28.45 -5.76 -32.29
N HIS A 578 28.32 -5.29 -31.05
CA HIS A 578 27.06 -4.93 -30.38
C HIS A 578 27.10 -3.54 -29.72
N ILE A 579 28.17 -2.75 -29.93
CA ILE A 579 28.32 -1.40 -29.35
C ILE A 579 27.27 -0.45 -29.90
N GLY A 580 26.95 -0.54 -31.19
CA GLY A 580 25.92 0.30 -31.82
C GLY A 580 24.54 0.07 -31.20
N GLU A 581 24.19 -1.20 -30.96
CA GLU A 581 22.94 -1.62 -30.33
C GLU A 581 22.88 -1.15 -28.87
N LEU A 582 23.92 -1.45 -28.07
CA LEU A 582 24.01 -1.00 -26.67
C LEU A 582 23.94 0.53 -26.54
N ALA A 583 24.56 1.29 -27.44
CA ALA A 583 24.54 2.75 -27.40
C ALA A 583 23.17 3.36 -27.78
N LEU A 584 22.25 2.57 -28.32
CA LEU A 584 20.85 2.95 -28.55
C LEU A 584 19.91 2.57 -27.39
N ASP A 585 20.32 1.68 -26.48
CA ASP A 585 19.54 1.35 -25.28
C ASP A 585 19.67 2.41 -24.16
N LYS A 586 18.63 2.52 -23.34
CA LYS A 586 18.53 3.41 -22.17
C LYS A 586 19.52 3.05 -21.05
N ASN A 587 19.92 1.79 -20.93
CA ASN A 587 20.83 1.29 -19.88
C ASN A 587 22.21 0.92 -20.44
N GLY A 588 22.24 0.28 -21.62
CA GLY A 588 23.46 -0.11 -22.34
C GLY A 588 24.34 1.08 -22.74
N SER A 589 23.74 2.24 -23.04
CA SER A 589 24.50 3.46 -23.39
C SER A 589 25.42 3.92 -22.26
N HIS A 590 24.98 3.80 -21.00
CA HIS A 590 25.83 4.06 -19.83
C HIS A 590 26.96 3.03 -19.67
N VAL A 591 26.76 1.78 -20.10
CA VAL A 591 27.82 0.76 -20.15
C VAL A 591 28.86 1.12 -21.22
N VAL A 592 28.42 1.57 -22.41
CA VAL A 592 29.30 2.05 -23.50
C VAL A 592 30.11 3.27 -23.08
N ASP A 593 29.53 4.23 -22.36
CA ASP A 593 30.30 5.34 -21.78
C ASP A 593 31.34 4.87 -20.74
N CYS A 594 31.00 3.91 -19.88
CA CYS A 594 31.97 3.31 -18.95
C CYS A 594 33.12 2.55 -19.63
N ILE A 595 32.94 2.04 -20.87
CA ILE A 595 34.05 1.47 -21.67
C ILE A 595 35.11 2.54 -21.97
N TRP A 596 34.75 3.83 -22.10
CA TRP A 596 35.76 4.89 -22.27
C TRP A 596 36.73 4.94 -21.09
N GLU A 597 36.23 4.81 -19.85
CA GLU A 597 37.08 4.89 -18.65
C GLU A 597 37.82 3.56 -18.40
N GLY A 598 37.12 2.43 -18.56
CA GLY A 598 37.72 1.09 -18.43
C GLY A 598 38.85 0.78 -19.43
N THR A 599 38.92 1.52 -20.54
CA THR A 599 40.01 1.41 -21.55
C THR A 599 41.29 2.20 -21.20
N HIS A 600 41.48 2.60 -19.93
CA HIS A 600 42.79 3.04 -19.43
C HIS A 600 43.86 1.94 -19.65
N GLY A 601 44.97 2.30 -20.31
CA GLY A 601 46.00 1.37 -20.81
C GLY A 601 45.62 0.57 -22.08
N LEU A 602 44.50 0.90 -22.75
CA LEU A 602 43.94 0.13 -23.88
C LEU A 602 43.48 1.03 -25.04
N ALA A 603 44.28 2.03 -25.41
CA ALA A 603 43.90 3.06 -26.40
C ALA A 603 43.48 2.51 -27.78
N PHE A 604 44.03 1.36 -28.21
CA PHE A 604 43.63 0.70 -29.46
C PHE A 604 42.19 0.15 -29.44
N ILE A 605 41.65 -0.18 -28.26
CA ILE A 605 40.27 -0.62 -28.12
C ILE A 605 39.33 0.57 -28.37
N ARG A 606 39.63 1.75 -27.80
CA ARG A 606 38.81 2.95 -28.03
C ARG A 606 38.66 3.25 -29.52
N GLU A 607 39.74 3.12 -30.30
CA GLU A 607 39.68 3.35 -31.75
C GLU A 607 38.75 2.37 -32.47
N ARG A 608 38.73 1.09 -32.09
CA ARG A 608 37.77 0.08 -32.61
C ARG A 608 36.33 0.38 -32.18
N ILE A 609 36.10 0.73 -30.91
CA ILE A 609 34.77 1.08 -30.40
C ILE A 609 34.23 2.34 -31.14
N ALA A 610 35.11 3.28 -31.47
CA ALA A 610 34.78 4.45 -32.27
C ALA A 610 34.52 4.14 -33.75
N GLU A 611 35.17 3.12 -34.35
CA GLU A 611 34.80 2.62 -35.68
C GLU A 611 33.36 2.08 -35.68
N GLU A 612 33.03 1.23 -34.70
CA GLU A 612 31.70 0.62 -34.55
C GLU A 612 30.59 1.64 -34.25
N LEU A 613 30.89 2.68 -33.44
CA LEU A 613 29.98 3.82 -33.24
C LEU A 613 29.83 4.68 -34.51
N ALA A 614 30.87 4.85 -35.32
CA ALA A 614 30.79 5.62 -36.56
C ALA A 614 29.99 4.88 -37.66
N GLU A 615 30.00 3.55 -37.67
CA GLU A 615 29.18 2.72 -38.56
C GLU A 615 27.66 2.85 -38.25
N ASN A 616 27.29 3.21 -37.02
CA ASN A 616 25.90 3.34 -36.55
C ASN A 616 25.45 4.81 -36.36
N GLU A 617 26.17 5.78 -36.95
CA GLU A 617 25.92 7.22 -36.75
C GLU A 617 24.48 7.70 -36.99
N PRO A 618 23.73 7.26 -38.02
CA PRO A 618 22.37 7.78 -38.27
C PRO A 618 21.44 7.52 -37.09
N GLN A 619 21.31 6.25 -36.66
CA GLN A 619 20.46 5.88 -35.53
C GLN A 619 20.93 6.56 -34.23
N LEU A 620 22.24 6.65 -34.01
CA LEU A 620 22.81 7.28 -32.81
C LEU A 620 22.52 8.78 -32.74
N ARG A 621 22.41 9.49 -33.88
CA ARG A 621 22.02 10.91 -33.88
C ARG A 621 20.53 11.13 -33.66
N GLU A 622 19.69 10.17 -34.01
CA GLU A 622 18.24 10.21 -33.82
C GLU A 622 17.82 9.84 -32.39
N SER A 623 18.52 8.91 -31.74
CA SER A 623 18.32 8.55 -30.33
C SER A 623 18.86 9.59 -29.33
N SER A 624 18.17 9.77 -28.20
CA SER A 624 18.58 10.69 -27.13
C SER A 624 19.81 10.19 -26.35
N CYS A 625 19.86 8.90 -26.00
CA CYS A 625 21.04 8.29 -25.40
C CYS A 625 22.18 8.13 -26.42
N GLY A 626 21.86 7.81 -27.69
CA GLY A 626 22.84 7.79 -28.78
C GLY A 626 23.57 9.12 -28.94
N ARG A 627 22.84 10.26 -28.89
CA ARG A 627 23.45 11.61 -28.89
C ARG A 627 24.35 11.87 -27.69
N ALA A 628 24.02 11.33 -26.51
CA ALA A 628 24.86 11.44 -25.32
C ALA A 628 26.18 10.67 -25.49
N VAL A 629 26.14 9.40 -25.90
CA VAL A 629 27.33 8.58 -26.20
C VAL A 629 28.17 9.24 -27.29
N TRP A 630 27.56 9.71 -28.38
CA TRP A 630 28.23 10.41 -29.48
C TRP A 630 29.03 11.65 -29.01
N LYS A 631 28.44 12.44 -28.11
CA LYS A 631 29.07 13.60 -27.46
C LYS A 631 30.20 13.18 -26.52
N ASN A 632 29.96 12.19 -25.66
CA ASN A 632 30.90 11.73 -24.63
C ASN A 632 32.15 11.09 -25.24
N TRP A 633 31.98 10.29 -26.29
CA TRP A 633 33.06 9.71 -27.10
C TRP A 633 33.70 10.72 -28.09
N LYS A 634 33.22 11.97 -28.14
CA LYS A 634 33.68 13.05 -29.05
C LYS A 634 33.68 12.63 -30.53
N MET A 635 32.64 11.94 -30.98
CA MET A 635 32.63 11.30 -32.30
C MET A 635 32.67 12.29 -33.49
N ASP A 636 32.22 13.53 -33.30
CA ASP A 636 32.41 14.59 -34.31
C ASP A 636 33.90 14.97 -34.51
N LEU A 637 34.72 14.89 -33.46
CA LEU A 637 36.18 15.06 -33.57
C LEU A 637 36.80 13.81 -34.23
N TYR A 638 36.32 12.60 -33.90
CA TYR A 638 36.76 11.36 -34.54
C TYR A 638 36.56 11.42 -36.06
N LYS A 639 35.35 11.77 -36.52
CA LYS A 639 35.04 11.91 -37.95
C LYS A 639 35.81 13.03 -38.63
N ARG A 640 35.81 14.24 -38.05
CA ARG A 640 36.38 15.43 -38.73
C ARG A 640 37.91 15.48 -38.67
N ARG A 641 38.52 14.97 -37.60
CA ARG A 641 39.97 15.02 -37.32
C ARG A 641 40.43 13.77 -36.54
N ARG A 642 40.31 12.57 -37.14
CA ARG A 642 40.68 11.28 -36.52
C ARG A 642 42.05 11.29 -35.83
N GLN A 643 43.05 11.96 -36.39
CA GLN A 643 44.38 12.09 -35.76
C GLN A 643 44.37 12.87 -34.43
N ASP A 644 43.64 13.99 -34.35
CA ASP A 644 43.48 14.76 -33.10
C ASP A 644 42.69 13.96 -32.05
N TRP A 645 41.66 13.22 -32.49
CA TRP A 645 40.92 12.33 -31.61
C TRP A 645 41.81 11.21 -31.08
N VAL A 646 42.58 10.53 -31.93
CA VAL A 646 43.50 9.44 -31.53
C VAL A 646 44.57 9.98 -30.57
N LYS A 647 45.08 11.20 -30.79
CA LYS A 647 45.99 11.88 -29.87
C LYS A 647 45.35 12.15 -28.51
N GLN A 648 44.15 12.74 -28.46
CA GLN A 648 43.41 12.95 -27.20
C GLN A 648 43.04 11.64 -26.49
N SER A 649 42.66 10.62 -27.26
CA SER A 649 42.26 9.31 -26.78
C SER A 649 43.43 8.56 -26.15
N ARG A 650 44.63 8.58 -26.77
CA ARG A 650 45.87 8.03 -26.18
C ARG A 650 46.27 8.79 -24.91
N VAL A 651 46.23 10.12 -24.91
CA VAL A 651 46.52 10.93 -23.71
C VAL A 651 45.55 10.61 -22.56
N LYS A 652 44.23 10.57 -22.80
CA LYS A 652 43.22 10.19 -21.78
C LYS A 652 43.21 8.68 -21.47
N ALA A 653 44.10 7.86 -22.06
CA ALA A 653 44.23 6.44 -21.73
C ALA A 653 45.41 6.16 -20.77
N SER A 654 46.35 7.10 -20.63
CA SER A 654 47.74 6.85 -20.24
C SER A 654 48.46 5.85 -21.15
N ASN A 655 49.77 6.02 -21.31
CA ASN A 655 50.54 5.38 -22.38
C ASN A 655 51.64 4.42 -21.88
N ASP A 656 51.64 4.07 -20.59
CA ASP A 656 52.62 3.18 -19.96
C ASP A 656 52.27 1.67 -20.11
N GLY A 657 51.15 1.37 -20.79
CA GLY A 657 50.60 0.02 -20.91
C GLY A 657 50.85 -0.64 -22.27
N PHE A 658 51.79 -1.59 -22.30
CA PHE A 658 51.91 -2.68 -23.30
C PHE A 658 52.42 -2.32 -24.73
N GLN A 659 53.62 -2.82 -25.07
CA GLN A 659 54.16 -2.83 -26.44
C GLN A 659 53.55 -3.97 -27.29
N SER A 660 53.60 -3.83 -28.62
CA SER A 660 53.08 -4.85 -29.55
C SER A 660 54.00 -6.07 -29.66
N PHE A 661 53.42 -7.27 -29.74
CA PHE A 661 54.10 -8.56 -29.93
C PHE A 661 54.72 -8.75 -31.35
N SER A 662 55.14 -7.68 -32.01
CA SER A 662 55.73 -7.68 -33.36
C SER A 662 57.24 -7.50 -33.39
N GLU A 663 57.90 -7.21 -32.26
CA GLU A 663 59.33 -6.84 -32.22
C GLU A 663 60.24 -7.83 -31.46
N ILE A 664 59.65 -8.78 -30.70
CA ILE A 664 60.42 -9.74 -29.87
C ILE A 664 61.32 -10.67 -30.71
N ASP A 665 60.90 -11.02 -31.94
CA ASP A 665 61.63 -11.95 -32.82
C ASP A 665 62.87 -11.37 -33.51
N LYS A 666 63.23 -10.10 -33.24
CA LYS A 666 64.48 -9.48 -33.72
C LYS A 666 65.46 -9.10 -32.59
N GLY A 667 65.08 -9.31 -31.32
CA GLY A 667 65.85 -8.88 -30.15
C GLY A 667 67.01 -9.79 -29.69
N LYS A 668 67.36 -10.85 -30.43
CA LYS A 668 68.44 -11.79 -30.03
C LYS A 668 69.75 -11.60 -30.82
N LYS A 669 70.44 -10.47 -30.62
CA LYS A 669 71.92 -10.38 -30.64
C LYS A 669 72.47 -9.03 -30.16
N LEU A 670 73.63 -9.12 -29.49
CA LEU A 670 74.61 -8.06 -29.20
C LEU A 670 74.26 -6.98 -28.15
N ASN A 671 74.93 -7.07 -27.00
CA ASN A 671 75.36 -5.89 -26.24
C ASN A 671 76.33 -5.05 -27.10
N GLY A 672 76.27 -3.72 -27.02
CA GLY A 672 77.25 -2.85 -27.67
C GLY A 672 76.94 -1.36 -27.53
N GLN A 673 77.92 -0.58 -27.07
CA GLN A 673 77.79 0.86 -26.79
C GLN A 673 77.73 1.73 -28.07
N ALA A 674 77.04 2.86 -27.93
CA ALA A 674 77.36 4.18 -28.49
C ALA A 674 77.31 4.48 -30.02
N ALA A 675 76.35 5.36 -30.33
CA ALA A 675 76.51 6.60 -31.13
C ALA A 675 76.39 6.59 -32.67
N LYS A 676 76.01 7.80 -33.16
CA LYS A 676 76.04 8.36 -34.52
C LYS A 676 74.94 8.00 -35.54
N GLU A 677 74.16 9.03 -35.87
CA GLU A 677 73.61 9.32 -37.22
C GLU A 677 74.76 9.50 -38.25
N PRO A 678 74.55 9.64 -39.60
CA PRO A 678 73.29 10.02 -40.27
C PRO A 678 73.00 9.46 -41.70
N ALA A 679 71.90 9.98 -42.27
CA ALA A 679 71.74 10.41 -43.68
C ALA A 679 71.38 9.43 -44.83
N LYS A 680 70.24 9.78 -45.48
CA LYS A 680 69.97 9.86 -46.94
C LYS A 680 70.08 8.62 -47.85
N GLY A 681 69.05 8.41 -48.70
CA GLY A 681 69.32 8.01 -50.11
C GLY A 681 68.33 7.12 -50.88
N GLY A 682 67.16 7.64 -51.28
CA GLY A 682 66.67 7.53 -52.67
C GLY A 682 66.30 6.18 -53.36
N SER A 683 64.98 5.93 -53.43
CA SER A 683 64.23 5.53 -54.66
C SER A 683 64.07 4.04 -55.09
N ALA A 684 63.20 3.85 -56.10
CA ALA A 684 63.02 2.69 -56.99
C ALA A 684 62.27 1.41 -56.48
N VAL A 685 60.98 1.60 -56.18
CA VAL A 685 59.82 0.79 -56.63
C VAL A 685 60.06 -0.60 -57.28
N THR A 686 59.38 -1.63 -56.76
CA THR A 686 58.64 -2.63 -57.58
C THR A 686 57.36 -3.05 -56.85
N ASN A 687 56.27 -3.30 -57.59
CA ASN A 687 54.95 -3.57 -57.02
C ASN A 687 54.68 -5.08 -56.83
N GLY A 688 54.18 -5.45 -55.66
CA GLY A 688 53.52 -6.73 -55.39
C GLY A 688 52.23 -6.50 -54.61
N VAL A 689 51.08 -6.75 -55.23
CA VAL A 689 49.76 -6.41 -54.65
C VAL A 689 49.46 -7.31 -53.45
N LYS A 690 49.34 -6.71 -52.25
CA LYS A 690 48.79 -7.38 -51.07
C LYS A 690 47.26 -7.25 -51.07
N LYS A 691 46.56 -8.39 -51.11
CA LYS A 691 45.10 -8.44 -50.91
C LYS A 691 44.71 -7.77 -49.58
N THR A 692 43.59 -7.07 -49.60
CA THR A 692 42.99 -6.39 -48.46
C THR A 692 42.34 -7.37 -47.47
N PRO A 693 42.14 -6.98 -46.19
CA PRO A 693 41.37 -7.78 -45.23
C PRO A 693 39.94 -8.10 -45.71
N LEU A 694 39.34 -7.22 -46.50
CA LEU A 694 37.98 -7.38 -47.05
C LEU A 694 37.89 -8.54 -48.07
N GLU A 695 38.91 -8.71 -48.90
CA GLU A 695 39.00 -9.84 -49.84
C GLU A 695 39.19 -11.17 -49.10
N LEU A 696 40.06 -11.19 -48.08
CA LEU A 696 40.29 -12.36 -47.21
C LEU A 696 39.03 -12.73 -46.40
N ALA A 697 38.19 -11.76 -46.02
CA ALA A 697 36.91 -12.02 -45.37
C ALA A 697 35.91 -12.67 -46.34
N ARG A 698 35.82 -12.17 -47.58
CA ARG A 698 34.93 -12.73 -48.63
C ARG A 698 35.31 -14.17 -49.01
N GLU A 699 36.60 -14.48 -49.16
CA GLU A 699 37.07 -15.87 -49.38
C GLU A 699 36.69 -16.82 -48.23
N ARG A 700 36.77 -16.37 -46.98
CA ARG A 700 36.39 -17.17 -45.79
C ARG A 700 34.89 -17.42 -45.73
N HIS A 701 34.06 -16.44 -46.10
CA HIS A 701 32.60 -16.59 -46.14
C HIS A 701 32.18 -17.58 -47.24
N ALA A 702 32.80 -17.51 -48.43
CA ALA A 702 32.55 -18.44 -49.52
C ALA A 702 32.87 -19.90 -49.15
N LYS A 703 34.02 -20.16 -48.48
CA LYS A 703 34.38 -21.51 -48.02
C LYS A 703 33.35 -22.09 -47.03
N ARG A 704 32.94 -21.32 -46.01
CA ARG A 704 31.94 -21.77 -45.03
C ARG A 704 30.59 -22.11 -45.67
N LYS A 705 30.19 -21.42 -46.74
CA LYS A 705 28.95 -21.73 -47.48
C LYS A 705 29.05 -23.04 -48.27
N ALA A 706 30.23 -23.37 -48.81
CA ALA A 706 30.48 -24.66 -49.48
C ALA A 706 30.56 -25.83 -48.50
N GLU A 707 31.21 -25.65 -47.34
CA GLU A 707 31.35 -26.70 -46.32
C GLU A 707 29.98 -27.15 -45.76
N LYS A 708 29.04 -26.22 -45.57
CA LYS A 708 27.71 -26.52 -45.00
C LYS A 708 26.89 -27.49 -45.88
N ALA A 709 26.98 -27.36 -47.20
CA ALA A 709 26.28 -28.21 -48.16
C ALA A 709 26.75 -29.69 -48.18
N SER A 710 27.88 -30.01 -47.53
CA SER A 710 28.44 -31.37 -47.52
C SER A 710 27.92 -32.28 -46.39
N LYS A 711 27.16 -31.73 -45.42
CA LYS A 711 26.82 -32.44 -44.16
C LYS A 711 25.42 -33.04 -44.07
N GLU A 712 24.52 -32.74 -45.00
CA GLU A 712 23.12 -33.23 -44.95
C GLU A 712 22.94 -34.64 -45.57
N GLN A 713 23.99 -35.22 -46.17
CA GLN A 713 23.99 -36.59 -46.69
C GLN A 713 24.78 -37.57 -45.80
N LYS A 714 24.26 -37.84 -44.59
CA LYS A 714 24.50 -39.10 -43.84
C LYS A 714 23.59 -39.25 -42.61
N SER A 715 22.56 -40.06 -42.73
CA SER A 715 21.71 -40.55 -41.64
C SER A 715 21.36 -42.04 -41.85
N VAL A 716 20.60 -42.62 -40.91
CA VAL A 716 20.06 -44.01 -40.91
C VAL A 716 21.06 -45.15 -40.61
N SER A 717 20.95 -45.76 -39.41
CA SER A 717 20.70 -47.22 -39.25
C SER A 717 20.60 -47.74 -37.78
N LYS A 718 19.38 -47.71 -37.22
CA LYS A 718 18.70 -48.73 -36.38
C LYS A 718 19.32 -49.33 -35.06
N PRO A 719 18.51 -50.03 -34.20
CA PRO A 719 18.73 -50.08 -32.73
C PRO A 719 18.64 -51.47 -32.04
N SER A 720 18.78 -51.53 -30.70
CA SER A 720 18.25 -52.64 -29.86
C SER A 720 18.15 -52.35 -28.34
N VAL A 721 17.01 -52.71 -27.71
CA VAL A 721 16.77 -53.43 -26.42
C VAL A 721 17.74 -53.23 -25.22
N GLY A 722 17.35 -53.05 -23.94
CA GLY A 722 16.03 -52.97 -23.27
C GLY A 722 15.82 -53.98 -22.10
N LYS A 723 15.43 -53.55 -20.87
CA LYS A 723 14.85 -54.40 -19.78
C LYS A 723 14.32 -53.61 -18.56
N ARG A 724 13.37 -54.21 -17.80
CA ARG A 724 12.88 -53.86 -16.43
C ARG A 724 12.96 -55.12 -15.53
N PRO A 725 12.98 -54.98 -14.19
CA PRO A 725 11.80 -55.23 -13.32
C PRO A 725 11.58 -54.06 -12.31
N LYS A 726 10.49 -53.87 -11.54
CA LYS A 726 9.61 -54.70 -10.68
C LYS A 726 10.31 -55.28 -9.42
N SER A 727 9.71 -55.31 -8.21
CA SER A 727 8.63 -54.52 -7.57
C SER A 727 8.51 -54.85 -6.06
N ASP A 728 7.71 -54.07 -5.31
CA ASP A 728 6.98 -54.43 -4.07
C ASP A 728 7.67 -54.46 -2.67
N ALA A 729 6.78 -54.45 -1.65
CA ALA A 729 6.95 -54.62 -0.18
C ALA A 729 7.16 -53.37 0.72
N ALA A 730 6.44 -53.33 1.85
CA ALA A 730 6.33 -52.20 2.77
C ALA A 730 6.54 -52.60 4.25
N ALA A 731 6.97 -51.64 5.09
CA ALA A 731 6.73 -51.60 6.55
C ALA A 731 7.19 -50.25 7.15
N ALA A 732 6.73 -49.94 8.37
CA ALA A 732 7.12 -48.79 9.21
C ALA A 732 7.18 -49.26 10.68
N PRO A 733 7.40 -48.40 11.71
CA PRO A 733 8.00 -47.06 11.76
C PRO A 733 9.18 -46.97 12.79
N GLY A 734 9.85 -45.80 12.92
CA GLY A 734 10.52 -45.44 14.19
C GLY A 734 11.80 -44.59 14.14
N ALA A 735 11.86 -43.59 15.04
CA ALA A 735 13.03 -42.95 15.67
C ALA A 735 14.20 -42.39 14.81
N SER A 736 14.28 -41.05 14.81
CA SER A 736 15.49 -40.22 15.04
C SER A 736 16.89 -40.75 14.66
N ALA A 737 17.50 -40.15 13.63
CA ALA A 737 18.95 -39.92 13.57
C ALA A 737 19.29 -38.72 12.67
N THR A 738 20.37 -38.02 12.98
CA THR A 738 20.99 -37.01 12.12
C THR A 738 21.81 -37.67 11.00
N ALA A 739 21.64 -37.21 9.75
CA ALA A 739 22.50 -37.58 8.64
C ALA A 739 22.56 -36.46 7.60
N ALA A 740 23.76 -36.14 7.10
CA ALA A 740 23.96 -35.23 5.98
C ALA A 740 24.06 -36.03 4.67
N ALA A 741 23.20 -35.76 3.69
CA ALA A 741 23.31 -36.34 2.36
C ALA A 741 22.60 -35.49 1.28
N ASN A 742 23.34 -35.23 0.20
CA ASN A 742 22.90 -34.96 -1.18
C ASN A 742 21.91 -33.81 -1.47
N GLY A 743 22.28 -32.99 -2.46
CA GLY A 743 21.44 -31.95 -3.05
C GLY A 743 20.33 -32.51 -3.95
N GLN A 744 19.31 -33.14 -3.36
CA GLN A 744 18.01 -33.34 -4.00
C GLN A 744 17.08 -32.20 -3.60
N GLN A 745 16.32 -31.64 -4.56
CA GLN A 745 15.24 -30.71 -4.23
C GLN A 745 14.23 -31.44 -3.34
N LYS A 746 13.89 -30.85 -2.17
CA LYS A 746 12.81 -31.40 -1.34
C LYS A 746 11.52 -31.41 -2.15
N PRO A 747 10.74 -32.51 -2.14
CA PRO A 747 9.48 -32.57 -2.86
C PRO A 747 8.50 -31.51 -2.33
N LEU A 748 7.67 -30.96 -3.21
CA LEU A 748 6.67 -29.94 -2.86
C LEU A 748 5.48 -30.58 -2.11
N ARG A 749 5.61 -30.75 -0.80
CA ARG A 749 4.60 -31.38 0.08
C ARG A 749 3.35 -30.51 0.38
N ARG A 750 3.03 -29.58 -0.52
CA ARG A 750 1.94 -28.61 -0.34
C ARG A 750 0.57 -29.29 -0.26
N ALA A 751 0.39 -30.44 -0.91
CA ALA A 751 -0.85 -31.19 -0.86
C ALA A 751 -1.07 -31.80 0.53
N GLU A 752 -0.06 -32.47 1.09
CA GLU A 752 -0.17 -33.08 2.42
C GLU A 752 -0.22 -32.03 3.55
N GLU A 753 0.47 -30.91 3.39
CA GLU A 753 0.37 -29.76 4.30
C GLU A 753 -1.03 -29.13 4.25
N THR A 754 -1.62 -28.98 3.06
CA THR A 754 -3.00 -28.48 2.91
C THR A 754 -4.02 -29.45 3.51
N ASP A 755 -3.87 -30.76 3.29
CA ASP A 755 -4.77 -31.79 3.84
C ASP A 755 -4.72 -31.84 5.38
N ASP A 756 -3.52 -31.85 5.96
CA ASP A 756 -3.32 -31.90 7.42
C ASP A 756 -3.85 -30.64 8.15
N LEU A 757 -3.70 -29.47 7.53
CA LEU A 757 -4.26 -28.21 8.04
C LEU A 757 -5.78 -28.14 7.84
N LEU A 758 -6.29 -28.42 6.64
CA LEU A 758 -7.74 -28.40 6.37
C LEU A 758 -8.49 -29.42 7.22
N CYS A 759 -7.95 -30.62 7.44
CA CYS A 759 -8.58 -31.60 8.31
C CYS A 759 -8.74 -31.09 9.76
N ALA A 760 -7.68 -30.50 10.34
CA ALA A 760 -7.73 -29.97 11.71
C ALA A 760 -8.67 -28.76 11.85
N VAL A 761 -8.68 -27.86 10.86
CA VAL A 761 -9.58 -26.69 10.86
C VAL A 761 -11.04 -27.10 10.63
N LYS A 762 -11.29 -28.06 9.74
CA LYS A 762 -12.62 -28.63 9.46
C LYS A 762 -13.26 -29.22 10.71
N ASP A 763 -12.51 -29.96 11.54
CA ASP A 763 -13.05 -30.54 12.77
C ASP A 763 -13.47 -29.45 13.78
N SER A 764 -12.69 -28.36 13.90
CA SER A 764 -13.03 -27.20 14.73
C SER A 764 -14.27 -26.45 14.22
N ILE A 765 -14.38 -26.23 12.90
CA ILE A 765 -15.57 -25.60 12.29
C ILE A 765 -16.82 -26.46 12.50
N VAL A 766 -16.73 -27.78 12.32
CA VAL A 766 -17.86 -28.70 12.54
C VAL A 766 -18.32 -28.69 14.00
N GLN A 767 -17.40 -28.53 14.96
CA GLN A 767 -17.75 -28.37 16.38
C GLN A 767 -18.45 -27.03 16.67
N PHE A 768 -17.99 -25.94 16.06
CA PHE A 768 -18.60 -24.60 16.19
C PHE A 768 -20.02 -24.53 15.61
N ILE A 769 -20.28 -25.24 14.50
CA ILE A 769 -21.63 -25.37 13.94
C ILE A 769 -22.50 -26.25 14.86
N ARG A 770 -21.98 -27.40 15.31
CA ARG A 770 -22.73 -28.33 16.17
C ARG A 770 -23.18 -27.70 17.49
N SER A 771 -22.38 -26.82 18.11
CA SER A 771 -22.80 -26.18 19.37
C SER A 771 -24.00 -25.24 19.17
N ALA A 772 -24.18 -24.67 17.97
CA ALA A 772 -25.39 -23.95 17.60
C ALA A 772 -26.60 -24.89 17.33
N ASP A 773 -26.39 -26.04 16.69
CA ASP A 773 -27.42 -27.07 16.52
C ASP A 773 -27.92 -27.62 17.88
N GLU A 774 -27.01 -27.75 18.86
CA GLU A 774 -27.34 -28.17 20.23
C GLU A 774 -28.06 -27.06 21.01
N ASP A 775 -27.63 -25.79 20.93
CA ASP A 775 -28.28 -24.65 21.61
C ASP A 775 -29.67 -24.32 21.01
N ALA A 776 -29.87 -24.60 19.72
CA ALA A 776 -31.17 -24.48 19.05
C ALA A 776 -32.30 -25.23 19.80
N LEU A 777 -31.98 -26.35 20.47
CA LEU A 777 -32.94 -27.17 21.21
C LEU A 777 -33.50 -26.50 22.47
N THR A 778 -32.82 -25.50 23.04
CA THR A 778 -33.31 -24.83 24.26
C THR A 778 -34.01 -23.50 24.03
N LYS A 779 -33.92 -22.91 22.83
CA LYS A 779 -34.38 -21.53 22.56
C LYS A 779 -35.82 -21.26 23.00
N SER A 780 -36.73 -22.22 22.82
CA SER A 780 -38.14 -22.11 23.24
C SER A 780 -38.36 -21.92 24.75
N SER A 781 -37.33 -22.14 25.57
CA SER A 781 -37.35 -21.82 27.01
C SER A 781 -37.19 -20.31 27.30
N GLY A 782 -36.75 -19.50 26.33
CA GLY A 782 -36.28 -18.11 26.55
C GLY A 782 -34.82 -18.01 27.02
N HIS A 783 -34.06 -19.12 26.91
CA HIS A 783 -32.65 -19.23 27.24
C HIS A 783 -31.89 -20.18 26.28
N GLY A 784 -30.65 -19.86 25.95
CA GLY A 784 -29.66 -20.79 25.38
C GLY A 784 -29.07 -21.75 26.43
N LEU A 785 -28.21 -22.66 25.99
CA LEU A 785 -27.47 -23.59 26.85
C LEU A 785 -26.46 -22.82 27.72
N GLN A 786 -26.56 -23.02 29.05
CA GLN A 786 -25.52 -22.62 29.98
C GLN A 786 -24.47 -23.73 30.08
N GLN A 787 -23.22 -23.44 29.74
CA GLN A 787 -22.15 -24.44 29.80
C GLN A 787 -21.78 -24.77 31.26
N PRO A 788 -21.76 -26.06 31.68
CA PRO A 788 -21.48 -26.44 33.06
C PRO A 788 -20.15 -25.89 33.57
N GLY A 789 -20.21 -25.11 34.66
CA GLY A 789 -19.05 -24.53 35.33
C GLY A 789 -18.51 -23.21 34.76
N GLN A 790 -19.05 -22.67 33.65
CA GLN A 790 -18.56 -21.43 33.01
C GLN A 790 -19.51 -20.22 33.11
N GLY A 791 -20.19 -20.06 34.27
CA GLY A 791 -20.94 -18.83 34.57
C GLY A 791 -22.11 -18.53 33.61
N PRO A 792 -22.53 -17.26 33.47
CA PRO A 792 -23.65 -16.86 32.61
C PRO A 792 -23.23 -16.64 31.15
N ARG A 793 -22.54 -17.62 30.55
CA ARG A 793 -22.13 -17.60 29.14
C ARG A 793 -23.16 -18.33 28.27
N ALA A 794 -23.51 -17.74 27.13
CA ALA A 794 -24.36 -18.35 26.10
C ALA A 794 -23.53 -18.71 24.86
N ASN A 795 -23.98 -19.69 24.07
CA ASN A 795 -23.32 -20.16 22.84
C ASN A 795 -23.16 -19.05 21.77
N ILE A 796 -24.14 -18.15 21.66
CA ILE A 796 -24.20 -17.13 20.59
C ILE A 796 -23.02 -16.15 20.58
N LEU A 797 -22.55 -15.70 21.75
CA LEU A 797 -21.45 -14.72 21.90
C LEU A 797 -21.00 -14.62 23.36
N GLU A 798 -19.68 -14.73 23.61
CA GLU A 798 -19.08 -14.32 24.89
C GLU A 798 -18.75 -12.81 24.87
N HIS A 799 -19.77 -11.96 25.10
CA HIS A 799 -19.65 -10.51 24.86
C HIS A 799 -18.71 -9.80 25.86
N HIS A 800 -17.60 -9.26 25.35
CA HIS A 800 -16.67 -8.40 26.09
C HIS A 800 -16.47 -7.03 25.40
N PRO A 801 -16.25 -5.93 26.16
CA PRO A 801 -15.89 -4.64 25.56
C PRO A 801 -14.48 -4.71 24.91
N PRO A 802 -14.17 -3.89 23.89
CA PRO A 802 -12.95 -4.01 23.09
C PRO A 802 -11.64 -4.12 23.89
N LYS A 803 -11.42 -3.24 24.88
CA LYS A 803 -10.20 -3.27 25.73
C LYS A 803 -10.08 -4.52 26.63
N LYS A 804 -11.16 -5.27 26.84
CA LYS A 804 -11.12 -6.59 27.49
C LYS A 804 -10.90 -7.69 26.45
N LEU A 805 -11.58 -7.63 25.30
CA LEU A 805 -11.40 -8.60 24.22
C LEU A 805 -9.96 -8.62 23.68
N GLN A 806 -9.32 -7.45 23.50
CA GLN A 806 -7.90 -7.35 23.14
C GLN A 806 -7.01 -8.14 24.11
N LYS A 807 -7.25 -8.03 25.43
CA LYS A 807 -6.50 -8.73 26.49
C LYS A 807 -6.84 -10.22 26.63
N LEU A 808 -7.98 -10.67 26.09
CA LEU A 808 -8.37 -12.09 26.05
C LEU A 808 -7.85 -12.79 24.79
N LEU A 809 -7.80 -12.07 23.67
CA LEU A 809 -7.20 -12.53 22.43
C LEU A 809 -5.68 -12.58 22.54
N ASP A 810 -5.05 -11.55 23.13
CA ASP A 810 -3.59 -11.44 23.27
C ASP A 810 -2.86 -11.68 21.93
N LEU A 811 -3.42 -11.10 20.86
CA LEU A 811 -3.09 -11.43 19.48
C LEU A 811 -1.88 -10.60 18.99
N THR A 812 -0.69 -11.06 19.33
CA THR A 812 0.56 -10.60 18.71
C THR A 812 0.82 -11.36 17.40
N LEU A 813 1.41 -10.69 16.41
CA LEU A 813 1.87 -11.34 15.18
C LEU A 813 3.30 -11.85 15.39
N PRO A 814 3.58 -13.17 15.31
CA PRO A 814 4.82 -13.71 15.83
C PRO A 814 5.99 -13.62 14.82
N ASP A 815 7.12 -13.13 15.32
CA ASP A 815 8.42 -13.06 14.61
C ASP A 815 8.95 -14.44 14.17
N GLN A 816 8.50 -15.53 14.82
CA GLN A 816 8.90 -16.91 14.56
C GLN A 816 7.68 -17.78 14.22
N PRO A 817 7.81 -18.77 13.32
CA PRO A 817 6.68 -19.60 12.90
C PRO A 817 6.21 -20.52 14.05
N GLN A 818 4.99 -20.29 14.54
CA GLN A 818 4.32 -21.13 15.55
C GLN A 818 3.64 -22.39 14.95
N GLY A 819 3.68 -22.55 13.63
CA GLY A 819 3.19 -23.72 12.92
C GLY A 819 1.68 -23.98 13.10
N LYS A 820 1.32 -25.26 13.01
CA LYS A 820 -0.07 -25.74 13.17
C LYS A 820 -0.64 -25.44 14.56
N ASP A 821 0.17 -25.57 15.60
CA ASP A 821 -0.30 -25.44 16.98
C ASP A 821 -0.68 -24.00 17.32
N GLY A 822 0.14 -23.02 16.91
CA GLY A 822 -0.21 -21.60 17.04
C GLY A 822 -1.43 -21.20 16.22
N LEU A 823 -1.55 -21.73 14.99
CA LEU A 823 -2.74 -21.53 14.15
C LEU A 823 -4.02 -22.03 14.86
N LEU A 824 -3.98 -23.24 15.42
CA LEU A 824 -5.14 -23.83 16.10
C LEU A 824 -5.50 -23.08 17.40
N GLN A 825 -4.51 -22.62 18.17
CA GLN A 825 -4.74 -21.78 19.36
C GLN A 825 -5.43 -20.44 19.01
N VAL A 826 -5.06 -19.82 17.89
CA VAL A 826 -5.74 -18.61 17.41
C VAL A 826 -7.16 -18.93 16.92
N ILE A 827 -7.36 -20.04 16.21
CA ILE A 827 -8.70 -20.47 15.76
C ILE A 827 -9.62 -20.78 16.94
N GLU A 828 -9.14 -21.42 18.00
CA GLU A 828 -9.90 -21.65 19.23
C GLU A 828 -10.35 -20.33 19.88
N LYS A 829 -9.45 -19.36 20.04
CA LYS A 829 -9.79 -18.00 20.51
C LYS A 829 -10.79 -17.29 19.58
N VAL A 830 -10.65 -17.43 18.26
CA VAL A 830 -11.59 -16.85 17.29
C VAL A 830 -12.98 -17.46 17.42
N HIS A 831 -13.11 -18.78 17.52
CA HIS A 831 -14.39 -19.45 17.79
C HIS A 831 -14.95 -19.09 19.18
N GLN A 832 -14.09 -18.91 20.20
CA GLN A 832 -14.55 -18.59 21.56
C GLN A 832 -15.26 -17.21 21.65
N TYR A 833 -14.69 -16.19 21.00
CA TYR A 833 -15.10 -14.79 21.18
C TYR A 833 -15.81 -14.15 19.98
N SER A 834 -16.01 -14.88 18.87
CA SER A 834 -16.85 -14.42 17.75
C SER A 834 -18.33 -14.63 18.02
N VAL A 835 -19.19 -13.96 17.24
CA VAL A 835 -20.62 -14.31 17.17
C VAL A 835 -20.77 -15.62 16.42
N ASN A 836 -21.45 -16.60 17.01
CA ASN A 836 -21.86 -17.81 16.30
C ASN A 836 -23.12 -17.54 15.48
N THR A 837 -22.97 -17.15 14.22
CA THR A 837 -24.10 -16.82 13.33
C THR A 837 -24.92 -18.04 12.90
N TRP A 838 -24.48 -19.27 13.21
CA TRP A 838 -25.30 -20.47 13.07
C TRP A 838 -26.32 -20.63 14.21
N ASP A 839 -26.11 -19.95 15.33
CA ASP A 839 -27.00 -19.97 16.48
C ASP A 839 -28.37 -19.37 16.13
N GLN A 840 -29.43 -20.13 16.41
CA GLN A 840 -30.83 -19.74 16.14
C GLN A 840 -31.21 -18.37 16.73
N GLY A 841 -30.58 -17.95 17.83
CA GLY A 841 -30.83 -16.67 18.47
C GLY A 841 -30.23 -15.47 17.73
N PHE A 842 -29.45 -15.67 16.66
CA PHE A 842 -28.90 -14.59 15.85
C PHE A 842 -29.94 -14.10 14.84
N LEU A 843 -30.72 -13.11 15.27
CA LEU A 843 -31.85 -12.50 14.55
C LEU A 843 -31.66 -10.97 14.41
N ASP A 844 -30.40 -10.55 14.46
CA ASP A 844 -29.95 -9.16 14.54
C ASP A 844 -29.92 -8.50 13.16
N LYS A 845 -29.13 -9.02 12.22
CA LYS A 845 -28.83 -8.37 10.94
C LYS A 845 -29.59 -9.01 9.77
N LEU A 846 -29.55 -8.35 8.61
CA LEU A 846 -30.12 -8.84 7.35
C LEU A 846 -29.29 -9.96 6.69
N TYR A 847 -28.55 -10.73 7.49
CA TYR A 847 -27.82 -11.94 7.14
C TYR A 847 -27.78 -12.82 8.40
N ALA A 848 -27.63 -14.14 8.25
CA ALA A 848 -27.63 -15.07 9.38
C ALA A 848 -26.53 -16.14 9.21
N SER A 849 -26.86 -17.40 9.50
CA SER A 849 -26.05 -18.58 9.16
C SER A 849 -25.69 -18.60 7.67
N ILE A 850 -24.71 -19.42 7.29
CA ILE A 850 -24.42 -19.68 5.87
C ILE A 850 -24.85 -21.11 5.51
N THR A 851 -25.13 -21.34 4.23
CA THR A 851 -25.39 -22.71 3.75
C THR A 851 -24.12 -23.56 3.78
N PRO A 852 -24.17 -24.85 4.18
CA PRO A 852 -22.99 -25.73 4.18
C PRO A 852 -22.35 -25.91 2.79
N VAL A 853 -23.17 -25.97 1.73
CA VAL A 853 -22.70 -25.95 0.33
C VAL A 853 -22.01 -24.62 -0.03
N GLY A 854 -22.47 -23.49 0.54
CA GLY A 854 -21.81 -22.20 0.41
C GLY A 854 -20.42 -22.20 1.05
N LEU A 855 -20.28 -22.74 2.27
CA LEU A 855 -18.98 -22.90 2.95
C LEU A 855 -18.01 -23.74 2.11
N ALA A 856 -18.47 -24.85 1.54
CA ALA A 856 -17.68 -25.68 0.63
C ALA A 856 -17.29 -24.92 -0.66
N ALA A 857 -18.18 -24.10 -1.21
CA ALA A 857 -17.89 -23.25 -2.37
C ALA A 857 -16.84 -22.17 -2.06
N ASP A 858 -16.81 -21.62 -0.84
CA ASP A 858 -15.79 -20.66 -0.42
C ASP A 858 -14.40 -21.28 -0.22
N LEU A 859 -14.34 -22.52 0.26
CA LEU A 859 -13.09 -23.31 0.28
C LEU A 859 -12.60 -23.59 -1.15
N LEU A 860 -13.50 -23.96 -2.06
CA LEU A 860 -13.16 -24.18 -3.47
C LEU A 860 -12.65 -22.89 -4.15
N LEU A 861 -13.33 -21.75 -3.97
CA LEU A 861 -12.85 -20.45 -4.47
C LEU A 861 -11.46 -20.10 -3.94
N SER A 862 -11.19 -20.40 -2.67
CA SER A 862 -9.90 -20.13 -2.03
C SER A 862 -8.78 -21.05 -2.54
N SER A 863 -9.10 -22.27 -2.96
CA SER A 863 -8.15 -23.17 -3.62
C SER A 863 -7.82 -22.78 -5.08
N LEU A 864 -8.77 -22.14 -5.78
CA LEU A 864 -8.59 -21.63 -7.14
C LEU A 864 -7.82 -20.31 -7.18
N ASN A 865 -8.13 -19.41 -6.23
CA ASN A 865 -7.49 -18.09 -6.05
C ASN A 865 -7.25 -17.27 -7.35
N THR A 866 -8.17 -17.38 -8.32
CA THR A 866 -8.09 -16.65 -9.59
C THR A 866 -8.99 -15.42 -9.62
N ASN A 867 -8.63 -14.44 -10.45
CA ASN A 867 -9.25 -13.14 -10.57
C ASN A 867 -10.25 -13.12 -11.74
N VAL A 868 -11.55 -12.91 -11.46
CA VAL A 868 -12.63 -12.95 -12.46
C VAL A 868 -12.76 -11.61 -13.18
N HIS A 869 -11.70 -11.29 -13.91
CA HIS A 869 -11.49 -10.01 -14.60
C HIS A 869 -11.40 -10.15 -16.12
N VAL A 870 -10.58 -11.09 -16.60
CA VAL A 870 -10.49 -11.50 -18.00
C VAL A 870 -10.71 -13.00 -18.13
N TYR A 871 -11.36 -13.43 -19.21
CA TYR A 871 -11.73 -14.83 -19.45
C TYR A 871 -10.52 -15.78 -19.40
N GLN A 872 -9.35 -15.34 -19.90
CA GLN A 872 -8.14 -16.14 -20.01
C GLN A 872 -7.67 -16.78 -18.69
N VAL A 873 -7.86 -16.12 -17.55
CA VAL A 873 -7.40 -16.63 -16.24
C VAL A 873 -8.49 -17.31 -15.41
N SER A 874 -9.76 -17.14 -15.78
CA SER A 874 -10.91 -17.55 -14.98
C SER A 874 -12.06 -18.18 -15.80
N PRO A 875 -11.80 -18.94 -16.88
CA PRO A 875 -12.81 -19.20 -17.91
C PRO A 875 -14.07 -19.90 -17.36
N VAL A 876 -13.87 -20.88 -16.47
CA VAL A 876 -14.96 -21.60 -15.79
C VAL A 876 -15.78 -20.68 -14.88
N LEU A 877 -15.13 -19.81 -14.10
CA LEU A 877 -15.83 -18.87 -13.20
C LEU A 877 -16.57 -17.79 -13.99
N THR A 878 -16.01 -17.33 -15.11
CA THR A 878 -16.64 -16.38 -16.03
C THR A 878 -17.91 -16.98 -16.66
N VAL A 879 -17.86 -18.23 -17.14
CA VAL A 879 -19.03 -18.93 -17.68
C VAL A 879 -20.10 -19.13 -16.60
N ILE A 880 -19.70 -19.56 -15.40
CA ILE A 880 -20.61 -19.74 -14.26
C ILE A 880 -21.27 -18.42 -13.85
N GLU A 881 -20.51 -17.31 -13.82
CA GLU A 881 -21.06 -16.00 -13.49
C GLU A 881 -22.07 -15.52 -14.54
N LYS A 882 -21.73 -15.58 -15.83
CA LYS A 882 -22.64 -15.20 -16.92
C LYS A 882 -23.92 -16.04 -16.90
N GLN A 883 -23.80 -17.36 -16.75
CA GLN A 883 -24.96 -18.26 -16.71
C GLN A 883 -25.84 -18.03 -15.48
N THR A 884 -25.24 -17.84 -14.30
CA THR A 884 -25.97 -17.56 -13.05
C THR A 884 -26.68 -16.22 -13.12
N ALA A 885 -26.00 -15.18 -13.62
CA ALA A 885 -26.59 -13.85 -13.77
C ALA A 885 -27.67 -13.81 -14.87
N LYS A 886 -27.54 -14.59 -15.95
CA LYS A 886 -28.59 -14.77 -16.96
C LYS A 886 -29.83 -15.45 -16.38
N ALA A 887 -29.65 -16.50 -15.58
CA ALA A 887 -30.74 -17.19 -14.90
C ALA A 887 -31.47 -16.26 -13.92
N LEU A 888 -30.72 -15.48 -13.12
CA LEU A 888 -31.29 -14.45 -12.24
C LEU A 888 -32.07 -13.38 -13.01
N ALA A 889 -31.48 -12.79 -14.06
CA ALA A 889 -32.15 -11.80 -14.90
C ALA A 889 -33.46 -12.35 -15.51
N THR A 890 -33.46 -13.63 -15.90
CA THR A 890 -34.65 -14.32 -16.43
C THR A 890 -35.75 -14.48 -15.38
N LEU A 891 -35.42 -14.77 -14.10
CA LEU A 891 -36.40 -14.80 -13.00
C LEU A 891 -37.06 -13.43 -12.79
N PHE A 892 -36.29 -12.35 -12.91
CA PHE A 892 -36.78 -10.96 -12.88
C PHE A 892 -37.48 -10.50 -14.17
N GLY A 893 -37.77 -11.41 -15.12
CA GLY A 893 -38.47 -11.07 -16.36
C GLY A 893 -37.65 -10.25 -17.37
N LEU A 894 -36.34 -10.08 -17.17
CA LEU A 894 -35.44 -9.40 -18.10
C LEU A 894 -35.11 -10.33 -19.28
N GLN A 895 -36.02 -10.40 -20.24
CA GLN A 895 -36.03 -11.41 -21.33
C GLN A 895 -35.14 -11.09 -22.55
N GLY A 896 -34.42 -9.95 -22.55
CA GLY A 896 -33.58 -9.56 -23.69
C GLY A 896 -32.44 -10.55 -23.98
N SER A 897 -32.02 -10.65 -25.24
CA SER A 897 -30.86 -11.44 -25.68
C SER A 897 -29.62 -11.08 -24.85
N CYS A 898 -29.33 -9.78 -24.75
CA CYS A 898 -28.23 -9.20 -23.97
C CYS A 898 -28.51 -9.01 -22.46
N ALA A 899 -29.68 -9.38 -21.94
CA ALA A 899 -29.98 -9.28 -20.51
C ALA A 899 -29.10 -10.23 -19.70
N GLY A 900 -28.74 -9.88 -18.46
CA GLY A 900 -27.85 -10.68 -17.63
C GLY A 900 -27.40 -9.93 -16.39
N GLY A 901 -26.13 -10.03 -16.01
CA GLY A 901 -25.57 -9.29 -14.89
C GLY A 901 -24.13 -9.65 -14.57
N VAL A 902 -23.61 -9.07 -13.49
CA VAL A 902 -22.21 -9.17 -13.06
C VAL A 902 -22.11 -9.15 -11.53
N SER A 903 -21.17 -9.89 -10.94
CA SER A 903 -21.04 -9.96 -9.47
C SER A 903 -20.38 -8.71 -8.87
N GLN A 904 -20.79 -8.35 -7.66
CA GLN A 904 -20.39 -7.12 -6.97
C GLN A 904 -20.03 -7.37 -5.49
N PRO A 905 -19.12 -6.59 -4.89
CA PRO A 905 -18.68 -6.73 -3.49
C PRO A 905 -19.70 -6.10 -2.53
N GLY A 906 -20.95 -6.59 -2.55
CA GLY A 906 -22.06 -6.10 -1.72
C GLY A 906 -23.00 -5.13 -2.44
N GLY A 907 -24.25 -5.05 -1.95
CA GLY A 907 -25.31 -4.23 -2.57
C GLY A 907 -24.95 -2.74 -2.71
N SER A 908 -24.18 -2.18 -1.76
CA SER A 908 -23.70 -0.80 -1.87
C SER A 908 -22.86 -0.56 -3.13
N ALA A 909 -22.02 -1.52 -3.53
CA ALA A 909 -21.19 -1.41 -4.75
C ALA A 909 -22.00 -1.64 -6.03
N ALA A 910 -23.04 -2.47 -5.97
CA ALA A 910 -24.01 -2.64 -7.05
C ALA A 910 -24.81 -1.34 -7.30
N ASN A 911 -25.39 -0.76 -6.24
CA ASN A 911 -26.14 0.50 -6.28
C ASN A 911 -25.25 1.70 -6.69
N GLN A 912 -23.95 1.67 -6.33
CA GLN A 912 -22.96 2.65 -6.83
C GLN A 912 -22.69 2.48 -8.32
N SER A 913 -22.53 1.24 -8.78
CA SER A 913 -22.23 0.93 -10.18
C SER A 913 -23.42 1.28 -11.09
N SER A 914 -24.66 0.99 -10.68
CA SER A 914 -25.87 1.37 -11.43
C SER A 914 -26.02 2.88 -11.59
N MET A 915 -25.71 3.67 -10.55
CA MET A 915 -25.70 5.14 -10.63
C MET A 915 -24.69 5.67 -11.65
N VAL A 916 -23.48 5.09 -11.71
CA VAL A 916 -22.44 5.49 -12.68
C VAL A 916 -22.79 5.03 -14.10
N ILE A 917 -23.31 3.81 -14.26
CA ILE A 917 -23.82 3.29 -15.54
C ILE A 917 -24.96 4.20 -16.07
N ALA A 918 -25.91 4.57 -15.21
CA ALA A 918 -27.00 5.47 -15.57
C ALA A 918 -26.48 6.83 -16.05
N ARG A 919 -25.57 7.47 -15.28
CA ARG A 919 -24.96 8.74 -15.67
C ARG A 919 -24.20 8.62 -16.99
N ASN A 920 -23.34 7.62 -17.14
CA ASN A 920 -22.46 7.47 -18.30
C ASN A 920 -23.21 7.05 -19.59
N ASN A 921 -24.45 6.55 -19.51
CA ASN A 921 -25.26 6.25 -20.69
C ASN A 921 -26.21 7.38 -21.08
N LEU A 922 -26.75 8.13 -20.10
CA LEU A 922 -27.61 9.29 -20.35
C LEU A 922 -26.79 10.57 -20.65
N PHE A 923 -25.57 10.65 -20.13
CA PHE A 923 -24.66 11.80 -20.18
C PHE A 923 -23.21 11.32 -20.42
N PRO A 924 -22.91 10.73 -21.60
CA PRO A 924 -21.64 10.05 -21.88
C PRO A 924 -20.41 10.98 -21.85
N GLU A 925 -20.59 12.28 -22.09
CA GLU A 925 -19.54 13.29 -21.95
C GLU A 925 -18.96 13.33 -20.53
N THR A 926 -19.74 12.91 -19.53
CA THR A 926 -19.28 12.86 -18.13
C THR A 926 -18.20 11.81 -17.85
N LYS A 927 -17.91 10.92 -18.81
CA LYS A 927 -16.72 10.03 -18.76
C LYS A 927 -15.41 10.78 -18.98
N GLY A 928 -15.42 11.92 -19.67
CA GLY A 928 -14.23 12.72 -19.98
C GLY A 928 -14.22 14.12 -19.35
N GLU A 929 -15.35 14.82 -19.36
CA GLU A 929 -15.46 16.23 -18.94
C GLU A 929 -15.84 16.43 -17.45
N GLY A 930 -16.13 15.34 -16.73
CA GLY A 930 -16.80 15.42 -15.43
C GLY A 930 -18.22 15.96 -15.57
N TYR A 931 -18.70 16.79 -14.65
CA TYR A 931 -20.11 17.23 -14.66
C TYR A 931 -20.35 18.53 -15.43
N GLY A 932 -19.30 19.30 -15.75
CA GLY A 932 -19.44 20.65 -16.30
C GLY A 932 -20.41 21.47 -15.45
N SER A 933 -21.44 22.03 -16.10
CA SER A 933 -22.51 22.79 -15.44
C SER A 933 -23.71 21.96 -14.94
N LYS A 934 -23.69 20.62 -15.10
CA LYS A 934 -24.87 19.77 -14.81
C LYS A 934 -25.04 19.52 -13.31
N LYS A 935 -26.19 19.95 -12.79
CA LYS A 935 -26.59 19.75 -11.38
C LYS A 935 -27.36 18.44 -11.25
N PHE A 936 -26.64 17.32 -11.29
CA PHE A 936 -27.25 15.98 -11.25
C PHE A 936 -28.09 15.74 -10.00
N VAL A 937 -29.28 15.15 -10.19
CA VAL A 937 -30.23 14.84 -9.13
C VAL A 937 -30.78 13.42 -9.29
N LEU A 938 -31.00 12.75 -8.16
CA LEU A 938 -31.43 11.36 -8.12
C LEU A 938 -32.39 11.09 -6.96
N PHE A 939 -33.36 10.22 -7.18
CA PHE A 939 -34.50 10.01 -6.29
C PHE A 939 -34.41 8.63 -5.63
N THR A 940 -34.81 8.55 -4.37
CA THR A 940 -34.86 7.29 -3.61
C THR A 940 -36.01 7.36 -2.61
N SER A 941 -36.53 6.21 -2.17
CA SER A 941 -37.52 6.19 -1.08
C SER A 941 -36.95 6.84 0.17
N ALA A 942 -37.76 7.54 0.97
CA ALA A 942 -37.34 8.04 2.28
C ALA A 942 -36.92 6.90 3.24
N HIS A 943 -37.31 5.66 2.98
CA HIS A 943 -36.85 4.45 3.66
C HIS A 943 -35.83 3.61 2.84
N GLY A 944 -35.33 4.18 1.74
CA GLY A 944 -34.31 3.58 0.87
C GLY A 944 -32.93 3.51 1.55
N HIS A 945 -32.05 2.65 1.04
CA HIS A 945 -30.77 2.38 1.69
C HIS A 945 -29.76 3.54 1.54
N TYR A 946 -29.07 3.89 2.63
CA TYR A 946 -28.09 4.99 2.69
C TYR A 946 -26.92 4.86 1.69
N SER A 947 -26.74 3.70 1.05
CA SER A 947 -25.75 3.54 -0.03
C SER A 947 -25.94 4.54 -1.16
N VAL A 948 -27.18 4.97 -1.43
CA VAL A 948 -27.50 5.97 -2.47
C VAL A 948 -26.89 7.33 -2.10
N GLU A 949 -26.99 7.74 -0.84
CA GLU A 949 -26.35 8.98 -0.36
C GLU A 949 -24.83 8.88 -0.29
N LYS A 950 -24.29 7.75 0.18
CA LYS A 950 -22.83 7.53 0.16
C LYS A 950 -22.27 7.45 -1.27
N ALA A 951 -23.02 6.91 -2.23
CA ALA A 951 -22.67 6.95 -3.64
C ALA A 951 -22.67 8.39 -4.17
N ALA A 952 -23.69 9.19 -3.85
CA ALA A 952 -23.75 10.60 -4.24
C ALA A 952 -22.60 11.43 -3.64
N GLN A 953 -22.22 11.18 -2.38
CA GLN A 953 -21.02 11.77 -1.77
C GLN A 953 -19.73 11.32 -2.49
N MET A 954 -19.55 10.00 -2.68
CA MET A 954 -18.34 9.41 -3.26
C MET A 954 -18.10 9.82 -4.72
N PHE A 955 -19.18 9.99 -5.49
CA PHE A 955 -19.10 10.47 -6.87
C PHE A 955 -19.24 12.00 -6.98
N GLY A 956 -19.32 12.76 -5.89
CA GLY A 956 -19.35 14.22 -5.93
C GLY A 956 -20.65 14.87 -6.42
N PHE A 957 -21.77 14.14 -6.51
CA PHE A 957 -23.10 14.75 -6.60
C PHE A 957 -23.49 15.45 -5.27
N GLY A 958 -22.97 14.93 -4.15
CA GLY A 958 -23.24 15.41 -2.79
C GLY A 958 -24.61 14.99 -2.23
N SER A 959 -24.77 14.98 -0.90
CA SER A 959 -26.01 14.54 -0.25
C SER A 959 -27.27 15.28 -0.74
N LYS A 960 -27.15 16.57 -1.06
CA LYS A 960 -28.28 17.40 -1.51
C LYS A 960 -28.85 16.97 -2.88
N ALA A 961 -28.06 16.29 -3.72
CA ALA A 961 -28.53 15.73 -4.99
C ALA A 961 -29.48 14.53 -4.79
N VAL A 962 -29.47 13.91 -3.60
CA VAL A 962 -30.35 12.80 -3.26
C VAL A 962 -31.67 13.34 -2.73
N ARG A 963 -32.76 13.00 -3.42
CA ARG A 963 -34.11 13.41 -3.06
C ARG A 963 -34.85 12.23 -2.43
N SER A 964 -35.00 12.28 -1.12
CA SER A 964 -35.83 11.34 -0.34
C SER A 964 -37.30 11.57 -0.65
N VAL A 965 -37.89 10.70 -1.46
CA VAL A 965 -39.30 10.77 -1.87
C VAL A 965 -40.20 10.31 -0.70
N PRO A 966 -41.26 11.06 -0.37
CA PRO A 966 -42.23 10.67 0.65
C PRO A 966 -42.81 9.27 0.46
N VAL A 967 -43.01 8.57 1.57
CA VAL A 967 -43.60 7.24 1.64
C VAL A 967 -45.05 7.28 2.13
N ASP A 968 -45.80 6.20 1.91
CA ASP A 968 -47.09 5.92 2.54
C ASP A 968 -46.93 5.38 3.98
N GLY A 969 -48.05 5.06 4.62
CA GLY A 969 -48.07 4.53 5.99
C GLY A 969 -47.40 3.16 6.15
N GLN A 970 -47.19 2.42 5.06
CA GLN A 970 -46.49 1.13 5.03
C GLN A 970 -45.03 1.28 4.57
N GLY A 971 -44.52 2.52 4.46
CA GLY A 971 -43.14 2.81 4.10
C GLY A 971 -42.80 2.65 2.60
N ARG A 972 -43.81 2.63 1.73
CA ARG A 972 -43.67 2.47 0.26
C ARG A 972 -43.64 3.83 -0.42
N MET A 973 -42.74 4.06 -1.38
CA MET A 973 -42.62 5.33 -2.12
C MET A 973 -43.93 5.74 -2.80
N LYS A 974 -44.32 7.02 -2.69
CA LYS A 974 -45.50 7.59 -3.39
C LYS A 974 -45.13 8.02 -4.82
N PRO A 975 -45.67 7.38 -5.88
CA PRO A 975 -45.33 7.73 -7.27
C PRO A 975 -45.71 9.17 -7.65
N GLN A 976 -46.79 9.71 -7.09
CA GLN A 976 -47.25 11.07 -7.37
C GLN A 976 -46.29 12.13 -6.78
N GLU A 977 -45.66 11.82 -5.65
CA GLU A 977 -44.64 12.69 -5.05
C GLU A 977 -43.31 12.59 -5.80
N LEU A 978 -42.93 11.39 -6.27
CA LEU A 978 -41.80 11.23 -7.19
C LEU A 978 -42.00 12.09 -8.45
N ASP A 979 -43.18 11.99 -9.08
CA ASP A 979 -43.53 12.73 -10.29
C ASP A 979 -43.42 14.26 -10.09
N ARG A 980 -44.05 14.76 -9.01
CA ARG A 980 -43.97 16.18 -8.60
C ARG A 980 -42.53 16.63 -8.35
N MET A 981 -41.75 15.86 -7.60
CA MET A 981 -40.36 16.21 -7.24
C MET A 981 -39.41 16.15 -8.44
N VAL A 982 -39.67 15.30 -9.43
CA VAL A 982 -38.95 15.30 -10.71
C VAL A 982 -39.26 16.56 -11.52
N GLU A 983 -40.53 16.97 -11.61
CA GLU A 983 -40.91 18.20 -12.29
C GLU A 983 -40.34 19.45 -11.62
N GLU A 984 -40.39 19.54 -10.28
CA GLU A 984 -39.78 20.63 -9.51
C GLU A 984 -38.25 20.71 -9.72
N SER A 985 -37.56 19.56 -9.77
CA SER A 985 -36.13 19.51 -10.05
C SER A 985 -35.80 20.02 -11.47
N LYS A 986 -36.59 19.64 -12.48
CA LYS A 986 -36.46 20.20 -13.85
C LYS A 986 -36.74 21.70 -13.89
N GLN A 987 -37.74 22.18 -13.17
CA GLN A 987 -38.06 23.61 -13.07
C GLN A 987 -36.96 24.43 -12.37
N ALA A 988 -36.24 23.83 -11.41
CA ALA A 988 -35.09 24.43 -10.74
C ALA A 988 -33.80 24.47 -11.60
N GLY A 989 -33.83 23.97 -12.84
CA GLY A 989 -32.65 23.87 -13.71
C GLY A 989 -31.68 22.76 -13.31
N GLU A 990 -32.14 21.78 -12.53
CA GLU A 990 -31.36 20.61 -12.15
C GLU A 990 -31.46 19.51 -13.23
N THR A 991 -30.61 18.50 -13.12
CA THR A 991 -30.50 17.38 -14.07
C THR A 991 -30.92 16.07 -13.40
N PRO A 992 -32.23 15.83 -13.20
CA PRO A 992 -32.71 14.55 -12.70
C PRO A 992 -32.41 13.43 -13.71
N PHE A 993 -31.82 12.32 -13.26
CA PHE A 993 -31.39 11.22 -14.15
C PHE A 993 -31.67 9.79 -13.66
N TYR A 994 -31.88 9.57 -12.36
CA TYR A 994 -31.88 8.22 -11.76
C TYR A 994 -32.92 8.09 -10.64
N ILE A 995 -33.59 6.93 -10.58
CA ILE A 995 -34.54 6.54 -9.53
C ILE A 995 -34.10 5.21 -8.92
N ASN A 996 -33.99 5.18 -7.59
CA ASN A 996 -33.77 4.00 -6.77
C ASN A 996 -35.08 3.55 -6.11
N ALA A 997 -35.81 2.65 -6.76
CA ALA A 997 -36.95 1.97 -6.16
C ALA A 997 -36.45 0.82 -5.26
N THR A 998 -36.94 0.70 -4.04
CA THR A 998 -36.46 -0.25 -3.04
C THR A 998 -37.40 -1.45 -2.96
N ALA A 999 -36.86 -2.65 -3.19
CA ALA A 999 -37.59 -3.90 -3.05
C ALA A 999 -37.16 -4.60 -1.75
N GLY A 1000 -37.93 -4.37 -0.69
CA GLY A 1000 -37.61 -4.75 0.69
C GLY A 1000 -36.74 -3.70 1.38
N THR A 1001 -37.35 -2.66 1.96
CA THR A 1001 -36.64 -1.67 2.79
C THR A 1001 -35.95 -2.34 3.99
N THR A 1002 -34.85 -1.78 4.49
CA THR A 1002 -34.06 -2.43 5.54
C THR A 1002 -34.74 -2.45 6.91
N VAL A 1003 -35.68 -1.53 7.17
CA VAL A 1003 -36.32 -1.38 8.49
C VAL A 1003 -37.71 -2.03 8.56
N LEU A 1004 -38.55 -1.82 7.54
CA LEU A 1004 -39.96 -2.30 7.54
C LEU A 1004 -40.21 -3.44 6.55
N GLY A 1005 -39.29 -3.72 5.62
CA GLY A 1005 -39.47 -4.74 4.59
C GLY A 1005 -40.35 -4.30 3.42
N SER A 1006 -40.78 -3.04 3.37
CA SER A 1006 -41.64 -2.45 2.34
C SER A 1006 -41.09 -2.63 0.92
N TYR A 1007 -41.97 -2.81 -0.07
CA TYR A 1007 -41.62 -2.78 -1.49
C TYR A 1007 -42.24 -1.53 -2.12
N ASP A 1008 -41.42 -0.77 -2.84
CA ASP A 1008 -41.89 0.39 -3.60
C ASP A 1008 -42.70 -0.05 -4.83
N PRO A 1009 -43.76 0.68 -5.25
CA PRO A 1009 -44.64 0.32 -6.36
C PRO A 1009 -43.93 0.47 -7.73
N LEU A 1010 -43.34 -0.62 -8.22
CA LEU A 1010 -42.39 -0.58 -9.35
C LEU A 1010 -43.04 -0.23 -10.69
N ASP A 1011 -44.28 -0.66 -10.95
CA ASP A 1011 -45.01 -0.35 -12.20
C ASP A 1011 -45.26 1.17 -12.33
N GLU A 1012 -45.82 1.77 -11.28
CA GLU A 1012 -46.14 3.19 -11.21
C GLU A 1012 -44.87 4.04 -11.24
N ILE A 1013 -43.80 3.62 -10.55
CA ILE A 1013 -42.49 4.28 -10.61
C ILE A 1013 -41.89 4.16 -12.01
N SER A 1014 -42.06 3.02 -12.69
CA SER A 1014 -41.62 2.84 -14.07
C SER A 1014 -42.36 3.75 -15.06
N ALA A 1015 -43.64 4.04 -14.82
CA ALA A 1015 -44.39 5.02 -15.60
C ALA A 1015 -43.80 6.43 -15.44
N VAL A 1016 -43.43 6.85 -14.21
CA VAL A 1016 -42.77 8.14 -13.95
C VAL A 1016 -41.35 8.19 -14.56
N ALA A 1017 -40.58 7.11 -14.46
CA ALA A 1017 -39.26 6.99 -15.07
C ALA A 1017 -39.32 7.19 -16.59
N LYS A 1018 -40.25 6.49 -17.27
CA LYS A 1018 -40.50 6.59 -18.71
C LYS A 1018 -41.02 7.97 -19.13
N LYS A 1019 -41.95 8.56 -18.36
CA LYS A 1019 -42.48 9.93 -18.60
C LYS A 1019 -41.36 10.97 -18.63
N HIS A 1020 -40.32 10.80 -17.81
CA HIS A 1020 -39.29 11.81 -17.61
C HIS A 1020 -37.91 11.50 -18.19
N GLY A 1021 -37.69 10.31 -18.76
CA GLY A 1021 -36.40 9.91 -19.34
C GLY A 1021 -35.34 9.58 -18.28
N LEU A 1022 -35.75 8.93 -17.19
CA LEU A 1022 -34.90 8.61 -16.04
C LEU A 1022 -34.56 7.11 -16.01
N TRP A 1023 -33.34 6.77 -15.60
CA TRP A 1023 -32.94 5.38 -15.38
C TRP A 1023 -33.67 4.79 -14.17
N LEU A 1024 -34.35 3.66 -14.34
CA LEU A 1024 -34.96 2.93 -13.23
C LEU A 1024 -34.02 1.84 -12.71
N HIS A 1025 -33.57 2.00 -11.46
CA HIS A 1025 -32.89 0.97 -10.71
C HIS A 1025 -33.79 0.41 -9.60
N VAL A 1026 -33.81 -0.93 -9.47
CA VAL A 1026 -34.48 -1.63 -8.37
C VAL A 1026 -33.44 -2.16 -7.40
N ASP A 1027 -33.39 -1.56 -6.21
CA ASP A 1027 -32.59 -2.06 -5.09
C ASP A 1027 -33.31 -3.25 -4.43
N GLY A 1028 -33.17 -4.42 -5.05
CA GLY A 1028 -33.54 -5.73 -4.49
C GLY A 1028 -32.49 -6.30 -3.55
N SER A 1029 -31.62 -5.47 -2.95
CA SER A 1029 -30.58 -5.93 -2.00
C SER A 1029 -31.11 -6.71 -0.79
N TRP A 1030 -32.41 -6.70 -0.50
CA TRP A 1030 -32.99 -7.47 0.59
C TRP A 1030 -34.18 -8.31 0.15
N GLY A 1031 -35.21 -7.70 -0.46
CA GLY A 1031 -36.42 -8.39 -0.92
C GLY A 1031 -36.29 -9.08 -2.28
N GLY A 1032 -35.29 -8.71 -3.10
CA GLY A 1032 -35.09 -9.27 -4.44
C GLY A 1032 -35.08 -10.81 -4.53
N PRO A 1033 -34.51 -11.56 -3.56
CA PRO A 1033 -34.55 -13.02 -3.60
C PRO A 1033 -35.96 -13.64 -3.51
N ALA A 1034 -36.98 -12.88 -3.08
CA ALA A 1034 -38.38 -13.34 -3.12
C ALA A 1034 -38.86 -13.76 -4.52
N ILE A 1035 -38.15 -13.36 -5.59
CA ILE A 1035 -38.40 -13.78 -6.98
C ILE A 1035 -38.34 -15.30 -7.19
N PHE A 1036 -37.63 -16.03 -6.33
CA PHE A 1036 -37.56 -17.50 -6.36
C PHE A 1036 -38.85 -18.17 -5.88
N SER A 1037 -39.69 -17.49 -5.10
CA SER A 1037 -40.93 -18.03 -4.53
C SER A 1037 -42.13 -17.64 -5.39
N GLU A 1038 -42.90 -18.63 -5.85
CA GLU A 1038 -44.18 -18.40 -6.52
C GLU A 1038 -45.22 -17.73 -5.58
N LYS A 1039 -45.10 -17.90 -4.25
CA LYS A 1039 -45.93 -17.18 -3.29
C LYS A 1039 -45.54 -15.70 -3.21
N GLN A 1040 -44.24 -15.39 -3.17
CA GLN A 1040 -43.73 -14.06 -2.77
C GLN A 1040 -43.27 -13.16 -3.93
N ARG A 1041 -43.05 -13.70 -5.13
CA ARG A 1041 -42.66 -12.95 -6.35
C ARG A 1041 -43.58 -11.79 -6.72
N HIS A 1042 -44.83 -11.79 -6.24
CA HIS A 1042 -45.80 -10.72 -6.49
C HIS A 1042 -45.34 -9.36 -5.93
N ASN A 1043 -44.52 -9.36 -4.86
CA ASN A 1043 -43.90 -8.15 -4.30
C ASN A 1043 -42.88 -7.49 -5.24
N LEU A 1044 -42.46 -8.19 -6.31
CA LEU A 1044 -41.50 -7.73 -7.31
C LEU A 1044 -42.14 -7.47 -8.69
N LYS A 1045 -43.48 -7.42 -8.76
CA LYS A 1045 -44.22 -7.05 -9.98
C LYS A 1045 -43.78 -5.67 -10.49
N GLY A 1046 -43.44 -5.57 -11.77
CA GLY A 1046 -42.87 -4.36 -12.40
C GLY A 1046 -41.35 -4.29 -12.37
N SER A 1047 -40.65 -5.24 -11.73
CA SER A 1047 -39.17 -5.32 -11.77
C SER A 1047 -38.64 -5.66 -13.17
N GLU A 1048 -39.43 -6.34 -14.00
CA GLU A 1048 -39.16 -6.60 -15.42
C GLU A 1048 -39.07 -5.31 -16.27
N LEU A 1049 -39.54 -4.19 -15.72
CA LEU A 1049 -39.52 -2.88 -16.38
C LEU A 1049 -38.26 -2.06 -16.05
N ALA A 1050 -37.44 -2.51 -15.09
CA ALA A 1050 -36.23 -1.82 -14.63
C ALA A 1050 -35.07 -1.93 -15.62
N ASP A 1051 -34.16 -0.96 -15.60
CA ASP A 1051 -32.96 -0.96 -16.46
C ASP A 1051 -31.79 -1.67 -15.79
N SER A 1052 -31.73 -1.65 -14.45
CA SER A 1052 -30.88 -2.52 -13.65
C SER A 1052 -31.48 -2.90 -12.29
N ILE A 1053 -31.07 -4.05 -11.74
CA ILE A 1053 -31.59 -4.60 -10.47
C ILE A 1053 -30.42 -5.07 -9.61
N THR A 1054 -30.33 -4.64 -8.35
CA THR A 1054 -29.39 -5.22 -7.37
C THR A 1054 -30.02 -6.42 -6.67
N LEU A 1055 -29.25 -7.49 -6.48
CA LEU A 1055 -29.66 -8.69 -5.73
C LEU A 1055 -28.54 -9.14 -4.78
N CYS A 1056 -28.85 -9.35 -3.51
CA CYS A 1056 -27.91 -9.92 -2.52
C CYS A 1056 -28.34 -11.33 -2.05
N PRO A 1057 -27.95 -12.41 -2.73
CA PRO A 1057 -28.14 -13.78 -2.22
C PRO A 1057 -27.52 -14.01 -0.84
N HIS A 1058 -26.48 -13.24 -0.47
CA HIS A 1058 -25.86 -13.32 0.86
C HIS A 1058 -26.72 -12.84 2.03
N LYS A 1059 -27.94 -12.39 1.75
CA LYS A 1059 -28.93 -11.99 2.76
C LYS A 1059 -29.99 -13.08 2.92
N MET A 1060 -31.17 -12.90 2.32
CA MET A 1060 -32.34 -13.78 2.46
C MET A 1060 -32.08 -15.27 2.16
N MET A 1061 -31.08 -15.60 1.33
CA MET A 1061 -30.79 -16.99 0.91
C MET A 1061 -29.60 -17.62 1.67
N ASN A 1062 -29.02 -16.93 2.66
CA ASN A 1062 -27.88 -17.42 3.46
C ASN A 1062 -26.70 -17.96 2.62
N ILE A 1063 -26.43 -17.34 1.46
CA ILE A 1063 -25.18 -17.56 0.70
C ILE A 1063 -24.02 -16.85 1.45
N PRO A 1064 -22.79 -17.38 1.51
CA PRO A 1064 -21.73 -16.73 2.26
C PRO A 1064 -21.36 -15.34 1.73
N LEU A 1065 -21.08 -14.41 2.64
CA LEU A 1065 -20.67 -13.05 2.32
C LEU A 1065 -19.25 -13.04 1.71
N THR A 1066 -18.95 -12.21 0.69
CA THR A 1066 -19.87 -11.53 -0.21
C THR A 1066 -20.49 -12.48 -1.23
N CYS A 1067 -21.71 -12.18 -1.66
CA CYS A 1067 -22.31 -12.69 -2.89
C CYS A 1067 -23.46 -11.74 -3.30
N THR A 1068 -23.23 -10.93 -4.34
CA THR A 1068 -24.19 -9.92 -4.85
C THR A 1068 -24.10 -9.88 -6.36
N PHE A 1069 -25.22 -9.62 -7.04
CA PHE A 1069 -25.26 -9.35 -8.47
C PHE A 1069 -25.84 -7.96 -8.71
N LEU A 1070 -25.28 -7.25 -9.70
CA LEU A 1070 -25.99 -6.19 -10.40
C LEU A 1070 -26.44 -6.76 -11.74
N LEU A 1071 -27.76 -6.87 -11.92
CA LEU A 1071 -28.41 -7.37 -13.12
C LEU A 1071 -28.69 -6.21 -14.08
N ALA A 1072 -28.57 -6.49 -15.38
CA ALA A 1072 -28.79 -5.58 -16.48
C ALA A 1072 -29.93 -6.09 -17.36
N LYS A 1073 -30.83 -5.19 -17.75
CA LYS A 1073 -31.77 -5.43 -18.86
C LYS A 1073 -31.04 -5.57 -20.20
N ASP A 1074 -29.89 -4.91 -20.33
CA ASP A 1074 -28.95 -5.07 -21.44
C ASP A 1074 -27.50 -4.83 -20.94
N LEU A 1075 -26.64 -5.85 -21.03
CA LEU A 1075 -25.23 -5.77 -20.64
C LEU A 1075 -24.40 -4.82 -21.53
N ARG A 1076 -24.87 -4.46 -22.73
CA ARG A 1076 -24.19 -3.50 -23.61
C ARG A 1076 -24.16 -2.10 -23.01
N GLU A 1077 -25.20 -1.70 -22.29
CA GLU A 1077 -25.24 -0.43 -21.56
C GLU A 1077 -24.29 -0.45 -20.35
N PHE A 1078 -24.08 -1.60 -19.71
CA PHE A 1078 -23.09 -1.74 -18.64
C PHE A 1078 -21.66 -1.57 -19.19
N HIS A 1079 -21.35 -2.26 -20.30
CA HIS A 1079 -20.09 -2.12 -21.02
C HIS A 1079 -19.86 -0.68 -21.47
N LYS A 1080 -20.75 -0.09 -22.26
CA LYS A 1080 -20.70 1.32 -22.70
C LYS A 1080 -20.50 2.29 -21.53
N GLY A 1081 -21.23 2.08 -20.43
CA GLY A 1081 -21.13 2.87 -19.22
C GLY A 1081 -19.76 2.80 -18.53
N MET A 1082 -19.16 1.61 -18.42
CA MET A 1082 -17.94 1.37 -17.62
C MET A 1082 -16.63 1.33 -18.43
N THR A 1083 -16.68 0.87 -19.68
CA THR A 1083 -15.49 0.52 -20.50
C THR A 1083 -14.47 1.64 -20.64
N LEU A 1084 -13.18 1.28 -20.54
CA LEU A 1084 -12.02 2.14 -20.76
C LEU A 1084 -10.88 1.35 -21.43
N PRO A 1085 -10.06 1.97 -22.30
CA PRO A 1085 -9.01 1.28 -23.05
C PRO A 1085 -7.80 0.87 -22.18
N ALA A 1086 -7.95 -0.23 -21.44
CA ALA A 1086 -6.91 -0.81 -20.57
C ALA A 1086 -6.07 -1.88 -21.31
N GLY A 1087 -5.30 -1.45 -22.31
CA GLY A 1087 -4.51 -2.33 -23.20
C GLY A 1087 -3.33 -3.13 -22.57
N TYR A 1088 -3.30 -3.26 -21.25
CA TYR A 1088 -2.47 -4.23 -20.51
C TYR A 1088 -3.28 -5.45 -20.03
N LEU A 1089 -4.61 -5.41 -20.19
CA LEU A 1089 -5.56 -6.35 -19.62
C LEU A 1089 -6.60 -6.77 -20.65
N PHE A 1090 -7.29 -5.81 -21.26
CA PHE A 1090 -8.26 -6.05 -22.33
C PHE A 1090 -7.52 -6.02 -23.67
N HIS A 1091 -7.27 -7.20 -24.22
CA HIS A 1091 -6.46 -7.41 -25.44
C HIS A 1091 -7.31 -7.58 -26.71
N GLY A 1092 -8.60 -7.26 -26.64
CA GLY A 1092 -9.46 -7.23 -27.82
C GLY A 1092 -9.10 -6.06 -28.74
N ASN A 1093 -9.09 -6.30 -30.06
CA ASN A 1093 -8.88 -5.23 -31.04
C ASN A 1093 -10.01 -4.18 -30.91
N ASN A 1094 -9.62 -2.91 -30.74
CA ASN A 1094 -10.51 -1.74 -30.82
C ASN A 1094 -10.89 -1.42 -32.29
N ASP A 1095 -11.36 -2.43 -33.01
CA ASP A 1095 -11.77 -2.31 -34.40
C ASP A 1095 -13.30 -2.32 -34.47
N GLU A 1096 -13.89 -1.14 -34.60
CA GLU A 1096 -15.35 -0.97 -34.72
C GLU A 1096 -15.92 -1.59 -36.02
N SER A 1097 -15.07 -2.10 -36.91
CA SER A 1097 -15.46 -2.82 -38.14
C SER A 1097 -15.49 -4.35 -38.01
N ALA A 1098 -15.03 -4.91 -36.89
CA ALA A 1098 -14.89 -6.36 -36.72
C ALA A 1098 -16.23 -7.08 -36.48
N VAL A 1099 -16.88 -7.52 -37.56
CA VAL A 1099 -17.96 -8.52 -37.51
C VAL A 1099 -17.34 -9.90 -37.27
N ASP A 1100 -17.40 -10.36 -36.02
CA ASP A 1100 -16.93 -11.70 -35.63
C ASP A 1100 -17.64 -12.78 -36.48
N THR A 1101 -16.87 -13.42 -37.37
CA THR A 1101 -17.38 -14.28 -38.45
C THR A 1101 -17.20 -15.78 -38.18
N GLU A 1102 -16.82 -16.15 -36.95
CA GLU A 1102 -16.55 -17.53 -36.52
C GLU A 1102 -17.39 -17.94 -35.29
N THR A 1103 -18.72 -17.80 -35.37
CA THR A 1103 -19.65 -18.58 -34.53
C THR A 1103 -20.06 -19.87 -35.24
N VAL A 1104 -19.10 -20.80 -35.36
CA VAL A 1104 -19.45 -22.22 -35.53
C VAL A 1104 -20.25 -22.65 -34.29
N ASP A 1105 -21.31 -23.43 -34.49
CA ASP A 1105 -22.32 -23.77 -33.47
C ASP A 1105 -23.18 -22.58 -32.97
N ALA A 1106 -23.59 -21.69 -33.88
CA ALA A 1106 -24.66 -20.73 -33.63
C ALA A 1106 -25.98 -21.43 -33.21
N HIS A 1107 -26.34 -21.34 -31.92
CA HIS A 1107 -27.66 -21.73 -31.44
C HIS A 1107 -28.75 -20.87 -32.13
N PRO A 1108 -29.92 -21.44 -32.51
CA PRO A 1108 -30.85 -20.83 -33.47
C PRO A 1108 -31.64 -19.59 -32.97
N ASN A 1109 -31.22 -18.95 -31.87
CA ASN A 1109 -31.86 -17.78 -31.25
C ASN A 1109 -30.90 -16.59 -30.99
N GLN A 1110 -29.62 -16.64 -31.43
CA GLN A 1110 -28.71 -15.49 -31.31
C GLN A 1110 -28.91 -14.49 -32.46
N GLU A 1111 -29.08 -13.21 -32.11
CA GLU A 1111 -29.12 -12.10 -33.06
C GLU A 1111 -27.71 -11.86 -33.63
N ALA A 1112 -27.56 -11.93 -34.96
CA ALA A 1112 -26.26 -11.80 -35.61
C ALA A 1112 -25.63 -10.41 -35.39
N GLY A 1113 -24.37 -10.38 -34.94
CA GLY A 1113 -23.59 -9.15 -34.73
C GLY A 1113 -23.45 -8.69 -33.27
N VAL A 1114 -24.00 -9.40 -32.27
CA VAL A 1114 -23.75 -9.09 -30.85
C VAL A 1114 -22.44 -9.73 -30.39
N LYS A 1115 -21.39 -8.91 -30.28
CA LYS A 1115 -20.12 -9.32 -29.63
C LYS A 1115 -20.34 -9.54 -28.14
N GLU A 1116 -20.22 -10.78 -27.68
CA GLU A 1116 -20.40 -11.10 -26.26
C GLU A 1116 -19.21 -10.62 -25.42
N VAL A 1117 -19.51 -9.90 -24.33
CA VAL A 1117 -18.50 -9.55 -23.32
C VAL A 1117 -18.14 -10.79 -22.50
N TRP A 1118 -16.85 -11.12 -22.47
CA TRP A 1118 -16.28 -12.22 -21.67
C TRP A 1118 -15.31 -11.71 -20.59
N ASP A 1119 -14.68 -10.55 -20.80
CA ASP A 1119 -13.80 -9.91 -19.82
C ASP A 1119 -14.62 -9.06 -18.83
N LEU A 1120 -15.19 -9.74 -17.83
CA LEU A 1120 -16.22 -9.18 -16.94
C LEU A 1120 -15.77 -7.98 -16.09
N ALA A 1121 -14.46 -7.69 -15.98
CA ALA A 1121 -14.02 -6.47 -15.32
C ALA A 1121 -14.48 -5.20 -16.05
N ASP A 1122 -14.55 -5.20 -17.39
CA ASP A 1122 -14.92 -4.02 -18.20
C ASP A 1122 -16.42 -3.62 -18.09
N LEU A 1123 -17.20 -4.44 -17.38
CA LEU A 1123 -18.57 -4.15 -16.96
C LEU A 1123 -18.66 -3.45 -15.60
N THR A 1124 -17.53 -3.13 -14.96
CA THR A 1124 -17.46 -2.75 -13.54
C THR A 1124 -16.36 -1.71 -13.25
N PRO A 1125 -16.43 -0.99 -12.11
CA PRO A 1125 -15.35 -0.13 -11.64
C PRO A 1125 -14.19 -0.90 -10.95
N GLN A 1126 -14.14 -2.24 -11.08
CA GLN A 1126 -13.18 -3.10 -10.39
C GLN A 1126 -12.25 -3.83 -11.38
N CYS A 1127 -10.94 -3.69 -11.21
CA CYS A 1127 -9.96 -4.53 -11.92
C CYS A 1127 -9.81 -5.91 -11.25
N GLY A 1128 -9.60 -5.97 -9.93
CA GLY A 1128 -9.54 -7.22 -9.17
C GLY A 1128 -10.92 -7.64 -8.66
N ARG A 1129 -11.37 -8.85 -9.00
CA ARG A 1129 -12.70 -9.39 -8.67
C ARG A 1129 -12.65 -10.87 -8.28
N ARG A 1130 -13.43 -11.25 -7.27
CA ARG A 1130 -13.57 -12.64 -6.78
C ARG A 1130 -14.78 -13.31 -7.44
N GLY A 1131 -14.68 -14.61 -7.73
CA GLY A 1131 -15.74 -15.40 -8.37
C GLY A 1131 -16.92 -15.75 -7.45
N ASP A 1132 -17.43 -14.80 -6.66
CA ASP A 1132 -18.47 -15.02 -5.64
C ASP A 1132 -19.80 -15.56 -6.24
N ALA A 1133 -19.99 -15.47 -7.56
CA ALA A 1133 -21.10 -16.11 -8.26
C ALA A 1133 -21.11 -17.64 -8.13
N LEU A 1134 -19.95 -18.29 -7.98
CA LEU A 1134 -19.84 -19.74 -7.78
C LEU A 1134 -20.62 -20.22 -6.54
N LYS A 1135 -20.67 -19.39 -5.49
CA LYS A 1135 -21.37 -19.72 -4.24
C LYS A 1135 -22.87 -19.88 -4.47
N LEU A 1136 -23.50 -18.95 -5.19
CA LEU A 1136 -24.90 -19.08 -5.57
C LEU A 1136 -25.09 -20.24 -6.54
N ALA A 1137 -24.23 -20.37 -7.56
CA ALA A 1137 -24.35 -21.42 -8.57
C ALA A 1137 -24.37 -22.82 -7.96
N LEU A 1138 -23.42 -23.14 -7.07
CA LEU A 1138 -23.36 -24.44 -6.41
C LEU A 1138 -24.52 -24.65 -5.43
N SER A 1139 -24.93 -23.64 -4.67
CA SER A 1139 -26.12 -23.73 -3.81
C SER A 1139 -27.41 -23.94 -4.62
N TRP A 1140 -27.57 -23.29 -5.77
CA TRP A 1140 -28.73 -23.45 -6.66
C TRP A 1140 -28.73 -24.83 -7.33
N ILE A 1141 -27.56 -25.35 -7.74
CA ILE A 1141 -27.43 -26.74 -8.22
C ILE A 1141 -27.78 -27.75 -7.11
N TYR A 1142 -27.37 -27.50 -5.88
CA TYR A 1142 -27.58 -28.41 -4.74
C TYR A 1142 -29.03 -28.44 -4.23
N TYR A 1143 -29.68 -27.29 -4.09
CA TYR A 1143 -31.07 -27.20 -3.58
C TYR A 1143 -32.13 -27.20 -4.69
N GLY A 1144 -31.75 -26.88 -5.93
CA GLY A 1144 -32.69 -26.55 -7.01
C GLY A 1144 -33.46 -25.25 -6.76
N THR A 1145 -34.13 -24.74 -7.78
CA THR A 1145 -35.03 -23.56 -7.63
C THR A 1145 -36.11 -23.83 -6.58
N SER A 1146 -36.63 -25.06 -6.52
CA SER A 1146 -37.66 -25.48 -5.55
C SER A 1146 -37.17 -25.49 -4.10
N GLY A 1147 -35.92 -25.88 -3.84
CA GLY A 1147 -35.37 -25.85 -2.48
C GLY A 1147 -35.10 -24.42 -2.01
N LEU A 1148 -34.61 -23.55 -2.90
CA LEU A 1148 -34.47 -22.11 -2.63
C LEU A 1148 -35.83 -21.44 -2.41
N ALA A 1149 -36.84 -21.77 -3.21
CA ALA A 1149 -38.21 -21.30 -3.03
C ALA A 1149 -38.80 -21.73 -1.68
N ALA A 1150 -38.66 -23.01 -1.31
CA ALA A 1150 -39.13 -23.54 -0.03
C ALA A 1150 -38.42 -22.92 1.18
N TYR A 1151 -37.13 -22.61 1.05
CA TYR A 1151 -36.35 -21.91 2.08
C TYR A 1151 -36.90 -20.49 2.34
N ILE A 1152 -37.21 -19.76 1.27
CA ILE A 1152 -37.79 -18.42 1.33
C ILE A 1152 -39.23 -18.48 1.87
N ASP A 1153 -40.05 -19.41 1.37
CA ASP A 1153 -41.41 -19.63 1.87
C ASP A 1153 -41.44 -19.88 3.37
N ASN A 1154 -40.59 -20.78 3.89
CA ASN A 1154 -40.50 -21.06 5.33
C ASN A 1154 -40.08 -19.81 6.12
N ALA A 1155 -39.18 -18.99 5.58
CA ALA A 1155 -38.79 -17.73 6.22
C ALA A 1155 -39.97 -16.75 6.33
N PHE A 1156 -40.74 -16.57 5.24
CA PHE A 1156 -41.94 -15.72 5.22
C PHE A 1156 -43.05 -16.27 6.13
N GLU A 1157 -43.26 -17.59 6.16
CA GLU A 1157 -44.24 -18.24 7.03
C GLU A 1157 -43.86 -18.12 8.53
N THR A 1158 -42.57 -18.16 8.87
CA THR A 1158 -42.08 -17.84 10.22
C THR A 1158 -42.19 -16.34 10.54
N ALA A 1159 -41.96 -15.44 9.57
CA ALA A 1159 -42.13 -14.00 9.77
C ALA A 1159 -43.60 -13.63 10.03
N ALA A 1160 -44.53 -14.22 9.28
CA ALA A 1160 -45.97 -14.10 9.51
C ALA A 1160 -46.39 -14.66 10.87
N TYR A 1161 -45.94 -15.87 11.23
CA TYR A 1161 -46.19 -16.45 12.55
C TYR A 1161 -45.72 -15.52 13.69
N PHE A 1162 -44.55 -14.91 13.53
CA PHE A 1162 -43.99 -13.98 14.51
C PHE A 1162 -44.78 -12.66 14.59
N ALA A 1163 -45.17 -12.07 13.46
CA ALA A 1163 -46.05 -10.89 13.46
C ALA A 1163 -47.38 -11.18 14.17
N SER A 1164 -48.04 -12.29 13.86
CA SER A 1164 -49.29 -12.70 14.52
C SER A 1164 -49.09 -13.02 16.02
N ALA A 1165 -47.94 -13.58 16.42
CA ALA A 1165 -47.61 -13.83 17.83
C ALA A 1165 -47.38 -12.53 18.63
N VAL A 1166 -46.78 -11.51 17.99
CA VAL A 1166 -46.68 -10.14 18.54
C VAL A 1166 -48.07 -9.52 18.64
N SER A 1167 -48.86 -9.52 17.55
CA SER A 1167 -50.22 -8.96 17.49
C SER A 1167 -51.18 -9.57 18.54
N SER A 1168 -50.99 -10.84 18.89
CA SER A 1168 -51.84 -11.58 19.83
C SER A 1168 -51.54 -11.29 21.31
N ASN A 1169 -50.47 -10.55 21.62
CA ASN A 1169 -49.96 -10.38 22.98
C ASN A 1169 -49.96 -8.90 23.41
N ALA A 1170 -50.85 -8.54 24.34
CA ALA A 1170 -51.06 -7.16 24.79
C ALA A 1170 -49.87 -6.48 25.49
N LYS A 1171 -48.75 -7.19 25.76
CA LYS A 1171 -47.49 -6.56 26.16
C LYS A 1171 -46.72 -5.93 24.99
N PHE A 1172 -47.06 -6.28 23.75
CA PHE A 1172 -46.40 -5.79 22.55
C PHE A 1172 -47.36 -4.99 21.66
N SER A 1173 -46.82 -4.14 20.80
CA SER A 1173 -47.59 -3.48 19.74
C SER A 1173 -46.79 -3.56 18.44
N LEU A 1174 -47.36 -4.23 17.42
CA LEU A 1174 -46.73 -4.41 16.11
C LEU A 1174 -46.55 -3.07 15.37
N VAL A 1175 -45.49 -2.97 14.57
CA VAL A 1175 -45.17 -1.85 13.66
C VAL A 1175 -45.10 -2.32 12.21
N SER A 1176 -44.74 -3.58 11.95
CA SER A 1176 -44.92 -4.23 10.64
C SER A 1176 -46.40 -4.43 10.29
N GLU A 1177 -46.67 -4.74 9.02
CA GLU A 1177 -47.93 -5.37 8.62
C GLU A 1177 -48.01 -6.83 9.15
N ASP A 1178 -49.22 -7.41 9.19
CA ASP A 1178 -49.47 -8.81 9.58
C ASP A 1178 -50.31 -9.48 8.46
N PRO A 1179 -49.74 -10.35 7.62
CA PRO A 1179 -48.33 -10.76 7.58
C PRO A 1179 -47.38 -9.61 7.16
N PRO A 1180 -46.10 -9.65 7.56
CA PRO A 1180 -45.13 -8.63 7.22
C PRO A 1180 -44.71 -8.74 5.74
N PRO A 1181 -44.36 -7.63 5.07
CA PRO A 1181 -44.01 -7.64 3.64
C PRO A 1181 -42.68 -8.35 3.36
N CYS A 1182 -41.81 -8.51 4.36
CA CYS A 1182 -40.55 -9.24 4.25
C CYS A 1182 -40.14 -9.82 5.62
N LEU A 1183 -38.95 -10.41 5.74
CA LEU A 1183 -38.56 -11.25 6.88
C LEU A 1183 -38.22 -10.50 8.20
N GLN A 1184 -38.46 -9.19 8.28
CA GLN A 1184 -38.29 -8.44 9.53
C GLN A 1184 -39.63 -8.11 10.20
N VAL A 1185 -39.68 -8.32 11.51
CA VAL A 1185 -40.82 -7.99 12.35
C VAL A 1185 -40.42 -6.83 13.27
N ALA A 1186 -41.08 -5.70 13.07
CA ALA A 1186 -40.88 -4.47 13.82
C ALA A 1186 -41.95 -4.32 14.89
N PHE A 1187 -41.58 -4.06 16.15
CA PHE A 1187 -42.54 -3.96 17.26
C PHE A 1187 -42.02 -3.21 18.51
N TYR A 1188 -42.95 -2.66 19.29
CA TYR A 1188 -42.70 -2.07 20.61
C TYR A 1188 -43.05 -3.06 21.75
N PHE A 1189 -42.52 -2.81 22.95
CA PHE A 1189 -42.88 -3.52 24.19
C PHE A 1189 -43.34 -2.53 25.28
N GLY A 1190 -44.46 -2.83 25.93
CA GLY A 1190 -45.11 -2.01 26.96
C GLY A 1190 -45.89 -0.80 26.42
N LYS A 1191 -46.11 -0.67 25.11
CA LYS A 1191 -46.75 0.52 24.52
C LYS A 1191 -48.22 0.68 24.91
N GLU A 1192 -49.02 -0.39 24.97
CA GLU A 1192 -50.44 -0.26 25.40
C GLU A 1192 -50.59 0.19 26.87
N ALA A 1193 -49.55 0.05 27.69
CA ALA A 1193 -49.57 0.44 29.11
C ALA A 1193 -49.05 1.87 29.39
N GLU A 1194 -48.21 2.43 28.52
CA GLU A 1194 -47.56 3.74 28.72
C GLU A 1194 -47.60 4.69 27.50
N GLY A 1195 -48.17 4.26 26.38
CA GLY A 1195 -48.22 5.00 25.12
C GLY A 1195 -48.88 6.37 25.28
N GLY A 1196 -48.24 7.41 24.72
CA GLY A 1196 -48.70 8.79 24.86
C GLY A 1196 -48.45 9.43 26.25
N ALA A 1197 -47.95 8.70 27.24
CA ALA A 1197 -47.53 9.31 28.51
C ALA A 1197 -46.35 10.27 28.32
N SER A 1198 -46.26 11.33 29.13
CA SER A 1198 -45.16 12.30 29.04
C SER A 1198 -43.79 11.62 29.18
N GLY A 1199 -42.90 11.84 28.22
CA GLY A 1199 -41.57 11.21 28.17
C GLY A 1199 -41.55 9.74 27.70
N TRP A 1200 -42.68 9.16 27.24
CA TRP A 1200 -42.76 7.79 26.70
C TRP A 1200 -41.64 7.49 25.70
N ARG A 1201 -41.46 8.35 24.68
CA ARG A 1201 -40.44 8.20 23.61
C ARG A 1201 -39.03 7.91 24.12
N GLU A 1202 -38.62 8.60 25.19
CA GLU A 1202 -37.29 8.44 25.80
C GLU A 1202 -37.21 7.15 26.62
N ARG A 1203 -38.22 6.88 27.46
CA ARG A 1203 -38.29 5.65 28.27
C ARG A 1203 -38.33 4.40 27.40
N ASN A 1204 -39.12 4.41 26.34
CA ASN A 1204 -39.21 3.32 25.36
C ASN A 1204 -37.87 3.09 24.64
N SER A 1205 -37.18 4.15 24.24
CA SER A 1205 -35.86 4.04 23.59
C SER A 1205 -34.80 3.45 24.54
N LYS A 1206 -34.79 3.88 25.81
CA LYS A 1206 -33.96 3.29 26.89
C LYS A 1206 -34.31 1.82 27.13
N ARG A 1207 -35.60 1.51 27.36
CA ARG A 1207 -36.15 0.15 27.59
C ARG A 1207 -35.74 -0.82 26.49
N THR A 1208 -35.96 -0.44 25.23
CA THR A 1208 -35.62 -1.25 24.05
C THR A 1208 -34.11 -1.54 23.99
N ALA A 1209 -33.26 -0.54 24.25
CA ALA A 1209 -31.80 -0.70 24.25
C ALA A 1209 -31.27 -1.50 25.47
N GLU A 1210 -31.93 -1.45 26.62
CA GLU A 1210 -31.59 -2.25 27.81
C GLU A 1210 -32.02 -3.71 27.65
N ILE A 1211 -33.24 -3.98 27.15
CA ILE A 1211 -33.71 -5.33 26.80
C ILE A 1211 -32.76 -5.98 25.81
N THR A 1212 -32.42 -5.29 24.71
CA THR A 1212 -31.54 -5.82 23.65
C THR A 1212 -30.18 -6.28 24.20
N LYS A 1213 -29.60 -5.56 25.16
CA LYS A 1213 -28.32 -5.94 25.80
C LYS A 1213 -28.49 -7.13 26.76
N ALA A 1214 -29.59 -7.19 27.50
CA ALA A 1214 -29.88 -8.25 28.46
C ALA A 1214 -30.35 -9.57 27.81
N LEU A 1215 -30.66 -9.57 26.50
CA LEU A 1215 -30.91 -10.78 25.71
C LEU A 1215 -29.63 -11.57 25.35
N ILE A 1216 -28.46 -10.92 25.24
CA ILE A 1216 -27.22 -11.60 24.82
C ILE A 1216 -26.83 -12.74 25.78
N PRO A 1217 -26.83 -12.56 27.13
CA PRO A 1217 -26.58 -13.64 28.08
C PRO A 1217 -27.71 -14.69 28.15
N ARG A 1218 -28.88 -14.42 27.54
CA ARG A 1218 -29.97 -15.38 27.34
C ARG A 1218 -29.84 -16.15 26.03
N GLY A 1219 -28.82 -15.89 25.21
CA GLY A 1219 -28.62 -16.58 23.93
C GLY A 1219 -29.42 -16.01 22.77
N PHE A 1220 -29.77 -14.73 22.80
CA PHE A 1220 -30.44 -14.02 21.69
C PHE A 1220 -29.72 -12.71 21.35
N MET A 1221 -29.58 -12.42 20.06
CA MET A 1221 -29.09 -11.14 19.54
C MET A 1221 -30.10 -10.60 18.53
N ILE A 1222 -30.58 -9.38 18.78
CA ILE A 1222 -31.55 -8.65 17.95
C ILE A 1222 -31.10 -7.19 17.79
N ASP A 1223 -31.63 -6.51 16.78
CA ASP A 1223 -31.40 -5.07 16.56
C ASP A 1223 -32.61 -4.23 16.98
N TYR A 1224 -32.43 -2.92 17.03
CA TYR A 1224 -33.53 -1.95 17.13
C TYR A 1224 -33.35 -0.78 16.16
N ALA A 1225 -34.46 -0.14 15.79
CA ALA A 1225 -34.49 1.00 14.88
C ALA A 1225 -35.25 2.18 15.53
N PRO A 1226 -34.88 3.43 15.21
CA PRO A 1226 -35.58 4.61 15.73
C PRO A 1226 -36.92 4.82 15.02
N GLY A 1227 -37.96 5.16 15.80
CA GLY A 1227 -39.28 5.54 15.31
C GLY A 1227 -39.81 6.83 15.93
N GLU A 1228 -41.04 7.18 15.56
CA GLU A 1228 -41.74 8.36 16.07
C GLU A 1228 -41.99 8.24 17.59
N GLU A 1229 -42.41 7.06 18.04
CA GLU A 1229 -42.69 6.71 19.44
C GLU A 1229 -41.44 6.25 20.21
N GLY A 1230 -40.25 6.45 19.64
CA GLY A 1230 -38.96 5.99 20.17
C GLY A 1230 -38.46 4.76 19.44
N SER A 1231 -37.44 4.09 19.97
CA SER A 1231 -36.92 2.87 19.36
C SER A 1231 -37.93 1.72 19.39
N PHE A 1232 -37.94 0.89 18.36
CA PHE A 1232 -38.66 -0.38 18.28
C PHE A 1232 -37.68 -1.51 17.94
N PHE A 1233 -37.97 -2.73 18.39
CA PHE A 1233 -37.19 -3.91 18.00
C PHE A 1233 -37.35 -4.16 16.49
N ARG A 1234 -36.25 -4.50 15.80
CA ARG A 1234 -36.25 -4.86 14.38
C ARG A 1234 -35.60 -6.22 14.22
N VAL A 1235 -36.35 -7.25 14.57
CA VAL A 1235 -35.89 -8.64 14.55
C VAL A 1235 -36.02 -9.21 13.15
N VAL A 1236 -34.99 -9.92 12.67
CA VAL A 1236 -34.92 -10.49 11.32
C VAL A 1236 -34.89 -12.00 11.39
N VAL A 1237 -35.88 -12.67 10.79
CA VAL A 1237 -35.90 -14.15 10.67
C VAL A 1237 -35.27 -14.60 9.35
N ASN A 1238 -34.91 -15.88 9.27
CA ASN A 1238 -34.35 -16.52 8.09
C ASN A 1238 -34.99 -17.89 7.85
N GLY A 1239 -34.67 -18.55 6.72
CA GLY A 1239 -35.29 -19.83 6.33
C GLY A 1239 -34.98 -21.02 7.25
N GLN A 1240 -34.06 -20.88 8.21
CA GLN A 1240 -33.82 -21.86 9.27
C GLN A 1240 -34.44 -21.48 10.62
N THR A 1241 -35.00 -20.28 10.80
CA THR A 1241 -35.55 -19.83 12.08
C THR A 1241 -36.77 -20.68 12.47
N THR A 1242 -36.70 -21.36 13.63
CA THR A 1242 -37.82 -22.17 14.13
C THR A 1242 -38.88 -21.32 14.84
N ARG A 1243 -40.12 -21.80 14.92
CA ARG A 1243 -41.17 -21.15 15.73
C ARG A 1243 -40.82 -21.14 17.22
N GLY A 1244 -40.21 -22.20 17.73
CA GLY A 1244 -39.72 -22.24 19.12
C GLY A 1244 -38.68 -21.16 19.41
N THR A 1245 -37.86 -20.78 18.43
CA THR A 1245 -36.94 -19.64 18.53
C THR A 1245 -37.69 -18.32 18.70
N VAL A 1246 -38.79 -18.13 17.94
CA VAL A 1246 -39.67 -16.95 18.01
C VAL A 1246 -40.40 -16.87 19.36
N ASP A 1247 -41.05 -17.97 19.77
CA ASP A 1247 -41.78 -18.07 21.04
C ASP A 1247 -40.85 -17.80 22.23
N GLY A 1248 -39.64 -18.37 22.18
CA GLY A 1248 -38.57 -18.17 23.15
C GLY A 1248 -38.06 -16.74 23.22
N LEU A 1249 -37.88 -16.07 22.07
CA LEU A 1249 -37.47 -14.67 22.02
C LEU A 1249 -38.51 -13.74 22.65
N LEU A 1250 -39.80 -13.93 22.32
CA LEU A 1250 -40.89 -13.13 22.92
C LEU A 1250 -40.92 -13.31 24.44
N LYS A 1251 -40.86 -14.56 24.93
CA LYS A 1251 -40.76 -14.87 26.36
C LYS A 1251 -39.53 -14.24 27.02
N ALA A 1252 -38.38 -14.26 26.36
CA ALA A 1252 -37.15 -13.64 26.86
C ALA A 1252 -37.26 -12.10 26.92
N ILE A 1253 -37.93 -11.46 25.96
CA ILE A 1253 -38.21 -10.01 26.00
C ILE A 1253 -39.16 -9.68 27.16
N GLU A 1254 -40.21 -10.47 27.38
CA GLU A 1254 -41.13 -10.26 28.52
C GLU A 1254 -40.41 -10.37 29.87
N GLU A 1255 -39.69 -11.47 30.12
CA GLU A 1255 -39.03 -11.70 31.42
C GLU A 1255 -37.95 -10.66 31.73
N VAL A 1256 -37.28 -10.12 30.71
CA VAL A 1256 -36.33 -9.02 30.87
C VAL A 1256 -37.06 -7.69 31.07
N GLY A 1257 -38.07 -7.41 30.25
CA GLY A 1257 -38.83 -6.17 30.26
C GLY A 1257 -39.60 -5.93 31.55
N ASP A 1258 -40.27 -6.97 32.08
CA ASP A 1258 -40.96 -6.94 33.37
C ASP A 1258 -39.98 -6.80 34.55
N GLY A 1259 -38.71 -7.20 34.37
CA GLY A 1259 -37.64 -7.08 35.36
C GLY A 1259 -36.97 -5.70 35.43
N LEU A 1260 -37.15 -4.84 34.42
CA LEU A 1260 -36.49 -3.54 34.33
C LEU A 1260 -37.23 -2.46 35.15
N LYS A 1261 -36.63 -2.08 36.28
CA LYS A 1261 -37.01 -0.88 37.05
C LYS A 1261 -36.46 0.37 36.37
N LEU A 1262 -37.29 1.04 35.59
CA LEU A 1262 -36.93 2.11 34.63
C LEU A 1262 -37.02 3.54 35.15
#